data_AF-A0AAV7ZNK9-F1
#
_entry.id   AF-A0AAV7ZNK9-F1
#
_cell.length_a   1.000
_cell.length_b   1.000
_cell.length_c   1.000
_cell.angle_alpha   90.00
_cell.angle_beta   90.00
_cell.angle_gamma   90.00
#
_symmetry.space_group_name_H-M   'P 1'
#
loop_
_entity.id
_entity.type
_entity.pdbx_description
1 polymer ?
#
loop_
_entity_poly.entity_id
_entity_poly.type
_entity_poly.pdbx_seq_one_letter_code
_entity_poly.pdbx_strand_id
1 'polypeptide(L)'
;MNQQNMENIGNNVIQQGGEMLNNVESNIQGGVSTVVNEVRNLGNNNLVRNAQDNIQQGIEITTNTISQGTHNVIGSINSESQPLLGTLNKNIDEGARLYGTGVNKISDAFGSIQTPFSNLAHAKINDFTEFCHSQEFRQFTNLSFENVGDAYTMSKVALATIAIQVIGYFKWAFDFVKFDIFRDFFQILSLFLHSIPDLLPDSFLKFWGGVASAIAISFNYIRTTPLVWFWLTLVLVWISFLILKKKNKGDPDLITDGHEVRKWKKRSKTERYLAQILLTIIISLYLPVSKNCIEVISCYGDNNTFKKVFAKKGGCWKASHATHAVFSIFTMLLVTFYVPYWGYKLIKKNKPKPIEYDEEGIYKEYTDQDYQSDLDNDKCPYKFLYKGYERKWAFYKVIIMFIKFALIIPTVLISQKLAQVSITMSILFIFACLSFITAPFISKNDDRMDQSARLTTLITIVVSFCLVIFSKKEKSHYERYLSIGLNVVHGLNILILGFYTLLSLSIFQKKWKNLTGRIDFSKEDLEYDLQRERKLRIWHPFWEGLFRSDPKYENIVKRLNKEKLIVAQLGVSAYQNGLVPISRDAMLDRMFAQKFLEGVDVYWDGVDPKTNQVESETCFGKMWIDPFPFRATMVYDDADPVVLEDDDFYNLCRLNKTQDIINRRSVRINLRALHGQTVYFYHTETHTKSVGKGANKKTVRIEFTFKYGVFKVKANKDLPWAPGFHCAITYKDGEGTYQGKTYSRETTTIGNAEIGITPSFYMSDKLKRLIENEDNFNLIQQNLPNYLEELQAYRDELIYKRLRKQETLSWGFWYFVFNNDRIPRQYLEKYLEDFEVNEHLLTIIEDHREGLDYIYGKLRFYDSHPACSYWYCFWDDLWSNNYMMKRFKSNEQLFSPRFSSCLCYRPMNRVDLEQILDEHNLKGKISKKILNKLYEMMEIYSDGDSQISKYQIPIPGNQFYEFKEVTFENFKEQIIELSGEVL
;
A
#
# COMPACT_ATOMS: atom_id res chain seq x y z
N MET A 1 21.48 31.53 34.48
CA MET A 1 22.31 30.88 33.44
C MET A 1 23.57 31.71 33.27
N ASN A 2 24.74 31.15 33.57
CA ASN A 2 26.02 31.89 33.59
C ASN A 2 26.41 32.38 32.19
N GLN A 3 26.97 33.58 32.13
CA GLN A 3 27.47 34.30 30.94
C GLN A 3 28.36 33.43 30.04
N GLN A 4 29.11 32.52 30.64
CA GLN A 4 29.96 31.54 29.97
C GLN A 4 29.19 30.53 29.10
N ASN A 5 27.94 30.18 29.44
CA ASN A 5 27.09 29.34 28.60
C ASN A 5 26.55 30.11 27.39
N MET A 6 26.34 31.42 27.53
CA MET A 6 25.88 32.28 26.41
C MET A 6 27.01 32.50 25.40
N GLU A 7 28.25 32.69 25.84
CA GLU A 7 29.43 32.75 24.95
C GLU A 7 29.66 31.42 24.22
N ASN A 8 29.54 30.28 24.90
CA ASN A 8 29.69 28.97 24.26
C ASN A 8 28.59 28.69 23.23
N ILE A 9 27.35 29.13 23.49
CA ILE A 9 26.26 29.03 22.52
C ILE A 9 26.51 29.97 21.32
N GLY A 10 26.96 31.20 21.56
CA GLY A 10 27.33 32.15 20.51
C GLY A 10 28.43 31.61 19.59
N ASN A 11 29.51 31.08 20.18
CA ASN A 11 30.63 30.51 19.42
C ASN A 11 30.21 29.28 18.61
N ASN A 12 29.36 28.40 19.15
CA ASN A 12 28.82 27.24 18.43
C ASN A 12 27.92 27.65 17.26
N VAL A 13 27.09 28.69 17.43
CA VAL A 13 26.23 29.21 16.35
C VAL A 13 27.07 29.86 15.25
N ILE A 14 28.14 30.59 15.61
CA ILE A 14 29.08 31.17 14.65
C ILE A 14 29.79 30.07 13.84
N GLN A 15 30.27 29.01 14.51
CA GLN A 15 30.94 27.91 13.84
C GLN A 15 30.00 27.15 12.89
N GLN A 16 28.78 26.83 13.33
CA GLN A 16 27.78 26.15 12.50
C GLN A 16 27.31 27.02 11.32
N GLY A 17 27.19 28.33 11.53
CA GLY A 17 26.88 29.29 10.46
C GLY A 17 27.96 29.35 9.39
N GLY A 18 29.23 29.40 9.81
CA GLY A 18 30.38 29.36 8.89
C GLY A 18 30.48 28.06 8.09
N GLU A 19 30.22 26.91 8.73
CA GLU A 19 30.20 25.60 8.06
C GLU A 19 29.04 25.48 7.06
N MET A 20 27.86 26.03 7.38
CA MET A 20 26.74 26.08 6.44
C MET A 20 27.06 26.98 5.23
N LEU A 21 27.68 28.13 5.45
CA LEU A 21 28.06 29.04 4.37
C LEU A 21 29.10 28.43 3.43
N ASN A 22 30.13 27.80 3.98
CA ASN A 22 31.14 27.11 3.18
C ASN A 22 30.55 25.94 2.37
N ASN A 23 29.58 25.21 2.94
CA ASN A 23 28.86 24.16 2.22
C ASN A 23 27.97 24.72 1.11
N VAL A 24 27.32 25.86 1.33
CA VAL A 24 26.50 26.53 0.30
C VAL A 24 27.38 27.05 -0.82
N GLU A 25 28.51 27.69 -0.51
CA GLU A 25 29.47 28.17 -1.51
C GLU A 25 30.08 27.01 -2.32
N SER A 26 30.48 25.92 -1.65
CA SER A 26 30.98 24.71 -2.31
C SER A 26 29.95 24.07 -3.23
N ASN A 27 28.67 24.05 -2.83
CA ASN A 27 27.59 23.48 -3.64
C ASN A 27 27.24 24.37 -4.84
N ILE A 28 27.28 25.69 -4.68
CA ILE A 28 27.08 26.64 -5.76
C ILE A 28 28.23 26.55 -6.77
N GLN A 29 29.48 26.54 -6.32
CA GLN A 29 30.65 26.37 -7.19
C GLN A 29 30.64 25.01 -7.91
N GLY A 30 30.22 23.93 -7.23
CA GLY A 30 30.05 22.60 -7.84
C GLY A 30 28.95 22.55 -8.90
N GLY A 31 27.81 23.19 -8.63
CA GLY A 31 26.72 23.34 -9.60
C GLY A 31 27.13 24.16 -10.83
N VAL A 32 27.83 25.28 -10.61
CA VAL A 32 28.32 26.15 -11.69
C VAL A 32 29.38 25.45 -12.55
N SER A 33 30.31 24.72 -11.93
CA SER A 33 31.29 23.90 -12.67
C SER A 33 30.61 22.87 -13.57
N THR A 34 29.53 22.26 -13.09
CA THR A 34 28.74 21.29 -13.85
C THR A 34 28.03 21.95 -15.04
N VAL A 35 27.39 23.11 -14.83
CA VAL A 35 26.72 23.86 -15.90
C VAL A 35 27.73 24.38 -16.94
N VAL A 36 28.87 24.91 -16.50
CA VAL A 36 29.95 25.36 -17.42
C VAL A 36 30.50 24.19 -18.25
N ASN A 37 30.64 23.00 -17.66
CA ASN A 37 31.07 21.81 -18.39
C ASN A 37 30.01 21.31 -19.38
N GLU A 38 28.73 21.41 -19.06
CA GLU A 38 27.64 21.07 -20.00
C GLU A 38 27.51 22.07 -21.15
N VAL A 39 27.63 23.38 -20.90
CA VAL A 39 27.59 24.41 -21.95
C VAL A 39 28.83 24.34 -22.85
N ARG A 40 30.01 24.00 -22.30
CA ARG A 40 31.23 23.73 -23.08
C ARG A 40 31.06 22.55 -24.05
N ASN A 41 30.26 21.54 -23.68
CA ASN A 41 29.94 20.41 -24.55
C ASN A 41 28.97 20.76 -25.70
N LEU A 42 28.36 21.95 -25.68
CA LEU A 42 27.47 22.45 -26.75
C LEU A 42 28.18 23.32 -27.81
N GLY A 43 29.50 23.51 -27.69
CA GLY A 43 30.37 23.98 -28.80
C GLY A 43 30.37 25.49 -29.12
N ASN A 44 29.79 26.37 -28.28
CA ASN A 44 29.76 27.81 -28.54
C ASN A 44 30.49 28.65 -27.47
N ASN A 45 31.78 28.90 -27.70
CA ASN A 45 32.72 29.46 -26.71
C ASN A 45 32.39 30.89 -26.23
N ASN A 46 31.69 31.70 -27.04
CA ASN A 46 31.33 33.07 -26.66
C ASN A 46 30.17 33.13 -25.65
N LEU A 47 29.24 32.17 -25.74
CA LEU A 47 28.10 32.06 -24.83
C LEU A 47 28.56 31.51 -23.47
N VAL A 48 29.54 30.59 -23.47
CA VAL A 48 30.20 30.07 -22.26
C VAL A 48 30.88 31.21 -21.50
N ARG A 49 31.61 32.10 -22.20
CA ARG A 49 32.35 33.19 -21.57
C ARG A 49 31.43 34.22 -20.92
N ASN A 50 30.39 34.66 -21.63
CA ASN A 50 29.40 35.59 -21.07
C ASN A 50 28.59 34.98 -19.90
N ALA A 51 28.28 33.68 -19.97
CA ALA A 51 27.62 32.99 -18.87
C ALA A 51 28.55 32.85 -17.65
N GLN A 52 29.83 32.52 -17.86
CA GLN A 52 30.82 32.48 -16.78
C GLN A 52 31.00 33.84 -16.12
N ASP A 53 31.13 34.91 -16.91
CA ASP A 53 31.34 36.27 -16.38
C ASP A 53 30.11 36.76 -15.58
N ASN A 54 28.90 36.53 -16.09
CA ASN A 54 27.66 36.91 -15.40
C ASN A 54 27.40 36.08 -14.12
N ILE A 55 27.74 34.78 -14.14
CA ILE A 55 27.61 33.92 -12.97
C ILE A 55 28.66 34.29 -11.92
N GLN A 56 29.89 34.56 -12.33
CA GLN A 56 30.96 34.98 -11.43
C GLN A 56 30.61 36.31 -10.75
N GLN A 57 30.09 37.27 -11.52
CA GLN A 57 29.63 38.55 -11.00
C GLN A 57 28.43 38.41 -10.04
N GLY A 58 27.50 37.49 -10.34
CA GLY A 58 26.39 37.16 -9.44
C GLY A 58 26.83 36.50 -8.13
N ILE A 59 27.83 35.62 -8.18
CA ILE A 59 28.44 35.02 -6.99
C ILE A 59 29.15 36.09 -6.17
N GLU A 60 29.97 36.95 -6.79
CA GLU A 60 30.70 38.02 -6.10
C GLU A 60 29.74 38.98 -5.37
N ILE A 61 28.65 39.39 -6.03
CA ILE A 61 27.63 40.26 -5.41
C ILE A 61 26.95 39.55 -4.25
N THR A 62 26.63 38.26 -4.38
CA THR A 62 25.93 37.50 -3.34
C THR A 62 26.84 37.24 -2.14
N THR A 63 28.08 36.84 -2.37
CA THR A 63 29.09 36.61 -1.32
C THR A 63 29.43 37.91 -0.58
N ASN A 64 29.60 39.03 -1.29
CA ASN A 64 29.84 40.33 -0.67
C ASN A 64 28.64 40.84 0.15
N THR A 65 27.42 40.60 -0.32
CA THR A 65 26.19 40.98 0.39
C THR A 65 25.98 40.16 1.66
N ILE A 66 26.25 38.85 1.60
CA ILE A 66 26.17 37.96 2.75
C ILE A 66 27.28 38.29 3.76
N SER A 67 28.50 38.57 3.29
CA SER A 67 29.62 38.99 4.14
C SER A 67 29.30 40.31 4.87
N GLN A 68 28.75 41.32 4.17
CA GLN A 68 28.30 42.58 4.80
C GLN A 68 27.15 42.38 5.78
N GLY A 69 26.14 41.56 5.44
CA GLY A 69 25.05 41.24 6.36
C GLY A 69 25.53 40.56 7.63
N THR A 70 26.50 39.65 7.50
CA THR A 70 27.12 38.94 8.64
C THR A 70 27.97 39.89 9.48
N HIS A 71 28.76 40.78 8.85
CA HIS A 71 29.55 41.79 9.56
C HIS A 71 28.68 42.79 10.34
N ASN A 72 27.54 43.19 9.77
CA ASN A 72 26.58 44.09 10.43
C ASN A 72 25.90 43.42 11.63
N VAL A 73 25.57 42.13 11.53
CA VAL A 73 25.03 41.34 12.65
C VAL A 73 26.09 41.17 13.76
N ILE A 74 27.36 40.92 13.39
CA ILE A 74 28.48 40.83 14.34
C ILE A 74 28.73 42.19 15.03
N GLY A 75 28.67 43.30 14.30
CA GLY A 75 28.81 44.65 14.88
C GLY A 75 27.68 45.02 15.85
N SER A 76 26.47 44.50 15.62
CA SER A 76 25.29 44.75 16.46
C SER A 76 25.33 43.98 17.80
N ILE A 77 26.09 42.88 17.86
CA ILE A 77 26.23 42.05 19.08
C ILE A 77 27.22 42.68 20.08
N ASN A 78 28.12 43.55 19.61
CA ASN A 78 29.15 44.19 20.44
C ASN A 78 28.75 45.57 21.02
N SER A 79 27.58 46.13 20.66
CA SER A 79 27.12 47.41 21.21
C SER A 79 26.04 47.20 22.29
N GLU A 80 26.33 47.63 23.51
CA GLU A 80 25.43 47.53 24.65
C GLU A 80 24.11 48.29 24.45
N SER A 81 23.01 47.68 24.96
CA SER A 81 21.70 48.24 25.33
C SER A 81 20.57 48.41 24.28
N GLN A 82 19.53 47.53 24.39
CA GLN A 82 18.11 47.61 23.96
C GLN A 82 17.75 47.67 22.44
N PRO A 83 16.54 47.21 22.00
CA PRO A 83 15.86 45.94 22.22
C PRO A 83 16.12 44.97 21.03
N LEU A 84 16.86 43.89 21.27
CA LEU A 84 17.42 43.01 20.23
C LEU A 84 16.40 42.40 19.25
N LEU A 85 15.16 42.13 19.68
CA LEU A 85 14.17 41.42 18.86
C LEU A 85 13.63 42.26 17.69
N GLY A 86 13.50 43.57 17.87
CA GLY A 86 12.97 44.46 16.82
C GLY A 86 13.98 44.64 15.68
N THR A 87 15.25 44.84 16.02
CA THR A 87 16.33 45.03 15.04
C THR A 87 16.69 43.71 14.36
N LEU A 88 16.64 42.57 15.08
CA LEU A 88 16.88 41.25 14.50
C LEU A 88 15.79 40.87 13.50
N ASN A 89 14.50 41.06 13.82
CA ASN A 89 13.41 40.82 12.86
C ASN A 89 13.51 41.74 11.65
N LYS A 90 13.83 43.01 11.85
CA LYS A 90 13.97 43.96 10.73
C LYS A 90 15.12 43.59 9.80
N ASN A 91 16.24 43.11 10.35
CA ASN A 91 17.39 42.67 9.55
C ASN A 91 17.18 41.28 8.90
N ILE A 92 16.41 40.38 9.54
CA ILE A 92 15.98 39.11 8.94
C ILE A 92 15.02 39.37 7.77
N ASP A 93 14.09 40.31 7.93
CA ASP A 93 13.16 40.70 6.85
C ASP A 93 13.89 41.41 5.70
N GLU A 94 14.86 42.28 6.00
CA GLU A 94 15.71 42.92 4.98
C GLU A 94 16.58 41.87 4.26
N GLY A 95 17.14 40.90 4.98
CA GLY A 95 17.89 39.77 4.43
C GLY A 95 17.04 38.83 3.57
N ALA A 96 15.81 38.54 3.99
CA ALA A 96 14.84 37.75 3.22
C ALA A 96 14.37 38.50 1.96
N ARG A 97 14.19 39.82 2.05
CA ARG A 97 13.85 40.69 0.91
C ARG A 97 15.00 40.76 -0.10
N LEU A 98 16.24 40.90 0.37
CA LEU A 98 17.43 40.93 -0.48
C LEU A 98 17.75 39.56 -1.08
N TYR A 99 17.54 38.47 -0.33
CA TYR A 99 17.58 37.10 -0.84
C TYR A 99 16.51 36.89 -1.93
N GLY A 100 15.28 37.34 -1.70
CA GLY A 100 14.22 37.34 -2.71
C GLY A 100 14.57 38.19 -3.94
N THR A 101 15.27 39.31 -3.76
CA THR A 101 15.73 40.17 -4.87
C THR A 101 16.89 39.52 -5.65
N GLY A 102 17.80 38.82 -4.98
CA GLY A 102 18.86 38.02 -5.59
C GLY A 102 18.31 36.81 -6.36
N VAL A 103 17.34 36.10 -5.77
CA VAL A 103 16.61 35.00 -6.42
C VAL A 103 15.81 35.52 -7.63
N ASN A 104 15.20 36.69 -7.54
CA ASN A 104 14.49 37.30 -8.66
C ASN A 104 15.46 37.77 -9.76
N LYS A 105 16.63 38.31 -9.43
CA LYS A 105 17.66 38.63 -10.45
C LYS A 105 18.28 37.39 -11.09
N ILE A 106 18.43 36.30 -10.34
CA ILE A 106 18.81 34.98 -10.88
C ILE A 106 17.67 34.44 -11.76
N SER A 107 16.41 34.58 -11.33
CA SER A 107 15.23 34.23 -12.12
C SER A 107 15.08 35.09 -13.39
N ASP A 108 15.46 36.36 -13.36
CA ASP A 108 15.46 37.28 -14.50
C ASP A 108 16.64 37.00 -15.43
N ALA A 109 17.79 36.58 -14.89
CA ALA A 109 18.90 36.05 -15.68
C ALA A 109 18.50 34.73 -16.37
N PHE A 110 17.76 33.85 -15.69
CA PHE A 110 17.13 32.67 -16.30
C PHE A 110 16.01 33.04 -17.29
N GLY A 111 15.28 34.13 -17.03
CA GLY A 111 14.24 34.67 -17.91
C GLY A 111 14.80 35.25 -19.21
N SER A 112 15.99 35.85 -19.17
CA SER A 112 16.72 36.32 -20.37
C SER A 112 17.25 35.18 -21.25
N ILE A 113 17.32 33.95 -20.71
CA ILE A 113 17.60 32.71 -21.45
C ILE A 113 16.30 32.09 -22.02
N GLN A 114 15.12 32.58 -21.63
CA GLN A 114 13.81 32.15 -22.13
C GLN A 114 13.39 32.86 -23.43
N THR A 115 14.12 33.91 -23.81
CA THR A 115 13.92 34.72 -25.02
C THR A 115 14.50 34.15 -26.34
N PRO A 116 14.64 32.82 -26.49
CA PRO A 116 14.48 32.18 -27.81
C PRO A 116 13.17 31.40 -27.96
N PHE A 117 12.40 31.17 -26.88
CA PHE A 117 11.17 30.36 -26.93
C PHE A 117 9.88 31.18 -27.08
N SER A 118 9.89 32.48 -26.81
CA SER A 118 8.71 33.35 -26.97
C SER A 118 8.42 33.76 -28.42
N ASN A 119 9.41 33.70 -29.32
CA ASN A 119 9.21 34.02 -30.74
C ASN A 119 8.70 32.84 -31.57
N LEU A 120 8.56 31.65 -30.98
CA LEU A 120 7.93 30.49 -31.64
C LEU A 120 6.42 30.35 -31.35
N ALA A 121 5.87 31.19 -30.47
CA ALA A 121 4.47 31.10 -30.03
C ALA A 121 3.49 32.02 -30.80
N HIS A 122 3.98 32.81 -31.77
CA HIS A 122 3.15 33.72 -32.57
C HIS A 122 3.08 33.41 -34.07
N ALA A 123 3.38 32.18 -34.49
CA ALA A 123 2.96 31.70 -35.80
C ALA A 123 1.56 31.07 -35.70
N LYS A 124 0.56 31.77 -36.24
CA LYS A 124 -0.81 31.27 -36.43
C LYS A 124 -0.79 29.89 -37.09
N ILE A 125 -1.32 28.88 -36.40
CA ILE A 125 -1.67 27.59 -37.00
C ILE A 125 -3.06 27.77 -37.61
N ASN A 126 -3.10 28.06 -38.90
CA ASN A 126 -4.23 27.69 -39.75
C ASN A 126 -3.71 26.67 -40.77
N ASP A 127 -4.46 25.57 -40.90
CA ASP A 127 -4.32 24.50 -41.88
C ASP A 127 -3.14 23.51 -41.78
N PHE A 128 -3.50 22.34 -41.24
CA PHE A 128 -2.78 21.06 -41.29
C PHE A 128 -2.30 20.66 -42.70
N THR A 129 -2.91 21.20 -43.75
CA THR A 129 -2.53 20.98 -45.16
C THR A 129 -1.19 21.63 -45.52
N GLU A 130 -0.80 22.74 -44.88
CA GLU A 130 0.46 23.44 -45.15
C GLU A 130 1.65 22.74 -44.47
N PHE A 131 1.42 22.09 -43.32
CA PHE A 131 2.41 21.22 -42.66
C PHE A 131 2.81 20.03 -43.54
N CYS A 132 1.85 19.37 -44.20
CA CYS A 132 2.09 18.27 -45.14
C CYS A 132 2.86 18.69 -46.41
N HIS A 133 2.95 20.00 -46.70
CA HIS A 133 3.64 20.54 -47.87
C HIS A 133 4.90 21.36 -47.55
N SER A 134 5.18 21.61 -46.26
CA SER A 134 6.37 22.32 -45.79
C SER A 134 7.68 21.66 -46.26
N GLN A 135 8.72 22.48 -46.50
CA GLN A 135 10.03 21.99 -46.91
C GLN A 135 10.65 21.10 -45.83
N GLU A 136 10.35 21.33 -44.53
CA GLU A 136 10.78 20.46 -43.43
C GLU A 136 10.04 19.11 -43.40
N PHE A 137 8.75 19.05 -43.70
CA PHE A 137 8.02 17.77 -43.81
C PHE A 137 8.44 17.00 -45.07
N ARG A 138 8.70 17.68 -46.19
CA ARG A 138 9.29 17.06 -47.38
C ARG A 138 10.72 16.56 -47.12
N GLN A 139 11.51 17.23 -46.28
CA GLN A 139 12.80 16.70 -45.82
C GLN A 139 12.64 15.49 -44.89
N PHE A 140 11.57 15.45 -44.08
CA PHE A 140 11.25 14.29 -43.23
C PHE A 140 10.78 13.07 -44.03
N THR A 141 10.08 13.28 -45.16
CA THR A 141 9.59 12.20 -46.04
C THR A 141 10.55 11.83 -47.17
N ASN A 142 11.52 12.68 -47.52
CA ASN A 142 12.53 12.41 -48.57
C ASN A 142 13.89 11.94 -48.03
N LEU A 143 13.98 11.51 -46.77
CA LEU A 143 15.15 10.78 -46.31
C LEU A 143 15.13 9.37 -46.91
N SER A 144 15.70 9.25 -48.10
CA SER A 144 16.05 7.98 -48.71
C SER A 144 16.88 7.17 -47.70
N PHE A 145 16.40 5.97 -47.42
CA PHE A 145 17.00 4.99 -46.51
C PHE A 145 18.29 4.40 -47.10
N GLU A 146 19.31 5.22 -47.36
CA GLU A 146 20.53 4.73 -47.98
C GLU A 146 21.62 4.29 -46.98
N ASN A 147 21.63 4.78 -45.74
CA ASN A 147 22.65 4.33 -44.76
C ASN A 147 22.08 3.99 -43.36
N VAL A 148 22.18 2.70 -43.02
CA VAL A 148 21.74 2.08 -41.76
C VAL A 148 22.49 2.61 -40.52
N GLY A 149 23.56 3.38 -40.70
CA GLY A 149 24.42 3.92 -39.62
C GLY A 149 23.86 5.13 -38.85
N ASP A 150 23.00 5.94 -39.47
CA ASP A 150 22.56 7.21 -38.87
C ASP A 150 21.30 7.05 -37.99
N ALA A 151 20.40 6.14 -38.37
CA ALA A 151 19.28 5.69 -37.53
C ALA A 151 19.76 4.98 -36.24
N TYR A 152 20.92 4.34 -36.31
CA TYR A 152 21.58 3.66 -35.19
C TYR A 152 22.13 4.65 -34.13
N THR A 153 22.58 5.83 -34.57
CA THR A 153 23.24 6.82 -33.70
C THR A 153 22.23 7.73 -33.01
N MET A 154 21.18 8.16 -33.73
CA MET A 154 20.09 8.99 -33.19
C MET A 154 19.26 8.28 -32.11
N SER A 155 19.04 6.98 -32.28
CA SER A 155 18.24 6.18 -31.35
C SER A 155 18.97 5.87 -30.04
N LYS A 156 20.31 5.73 -30.06
CA LYS A 156 21.15 5.58 -28.85
C LYS A 156 21.11 6.81 -27.95
N VAL A 157 21.16 8.01 -28.52
CA VAL A 157 21.21 9.27 -27.76
C VAL A 157 19.85 9.57 -27.12
N ALA A 158 18.75 9.35 -27.84
CA ALA A 158 17.39 9.54 -27.29
C ALA A 158 17.09 8.57 -26.13
N LEU A 159 17.47 7.29 -26.27
CA LEU A 159 17.18 6.25 -25.26
C LEU A 159 18.13 6.26 -24.05
N ALA A 160 19.40 6.62 -24.23
CA ALA A 160 20.33 6.77 -23.11
C ALA A 160 19.99 7.98 -22.22
N THR A 161 19.52 9.08 -22.81
CA THR A 161 19.08 10.27 -22.08
C THR A 161 17.80 9.99 -21.28
N ILE A 162 16.86 9.23 -21.85
CA ILE A 162 15.66 8.76 -21.15
C ILE A 162 16.03 7.75 -20.05
N ALA A 163 16.96 6.81 -20.26
CA ALA A 163 17.30 5.81 -19.24
C ALA A 163 18.05 6.37 -18.02
N ILE A 164 18.88 7.40 -18.19
CA ILE A 164 19.74 7.95 -17.13
C ILE A 164 19.06 9.10 -16.35
N GLN A 165 18.20 9.90 -17.00
CA GLN A 165 17.42 10.93 -16.29
C GLN A 165 16.17 10.38 -15.57
N VAL A 166 15.75 9.14 -15.86
CA VAL A 166 14.53 8.52 -15.29
C VAL A 166 14.68 7.92 -13.90
N ILE A 167 15.90 7.79 -13.36
CA ILE A 167 16.09 7.09 -12.08
C ILE A 167 16.13 8.05 -10.88
N GLY A 168 16.48 9.33 -11.08
CA GLY A 168 16.71 10.30 -9.99
C GLY A 168 15.50 11.15 -9.56
N TYR A 169 14.64 11.58 -10.49
CA TYR A 169 13.56 12.55 -10.21
C TYR A 169 12.16 11.91 -9.97
N PHE A 170 12.07 10.57 -9.97
CA PHE A 170 10.81 9.84 -10.19
C PHE A 170 10.07 9.38 -8.93
N LYS A 171 9.62 10.33 -8.11
CA LYS A 171 8.66 10.04 -7.02
C LYS A 171 7.22 10.45 -7.32
N TRP A 172 6.99 11.21 -8.40
CA TRP A 172 5.68 11.83 -8.67
C TRP A 172 5.04 11.41 -10.01
N ALA A 173 5.76 10.72 -10.92
CA ALA A 173 5.32 10.59 -12.33
C ALA A 173 5.12 9.17 -12.91
N PHE A 174 5.60 8.08 -12.28
CA PHE A 174 5.39 6.73 -12.84
C PHE A 174 4.41 5.88 -12.03
N ASP A 175 3.38 5.41 -12.73
CA ASP A 175 2.57 4.26 -12.33
C ASP A 175 3.48 3.01 -12.28
N PHE A 176 3.66 2.43 -11.09
CA PHE A 176 4.50 1.25 -10.88
C PHE A 176 4.09 0.07 -11.76
N VAL A 177 2.80 -0.05 -12.08
CA VAL A 177 2.26 -1.12 -12.92
C VAL A 177 2.80 -0.99 -14.34
N LYS A 178 2.77 0.23 -14.88
CA LYS A 178 3.26 0.51 -16.24
C LYS A 178 4.77 0.36 -16.35
N PHE A 179 5.49 0.81 -15.32
CA PHE A 179 6.93 0.58 -15.23
C PHE A 179 7.27 -0.92 -15.20
N ASP A 180 6.52 -1.73 -14.45
CA ASP A 180 6.70 -3.18 -14.41
C ASP A 180 6.46 -3.83 -15.78
N ILE A 181 5.37 -3.47 -16.49
CA ILE A 181 5.11 -3.98 -17.86
C ILE A 181 6.26 -3.60 -18.80
N PHE A 182 6.68 -2.33 -18.77
CA PHE A 182 7.78 -1.83 -19.60
C PHE A 182 9.10 -2.56 -19.30
N ARG A 183 9.51 -2.66 -18.03
CA ARG A 183 10.71 -3.39 -17.59
C ARG A 183 10.64 -4.86 -18.01
N ASP A 184 9.51 -5.51 -17.80
CA ASP A 184 9.34 -6.94 -18.06
C ASP A 184 9.47 -7.28 -19.55
N PHE A 185 8.98 -6.41 -20.43
CA PHE A 185 9.23 -6.50 -21.87
C PHE A 185 10.73 -6.50 -22.20
N PHE A 186 11.48 -5.50 -21.71
CA PHE A 186 12.92 -5.41 -21.98
C PHE A 186 13.73 -6.52 -21.32
N GLN A 187 13.31 -7.03 -20.17
CA GLN A 187 13.92 -8.18 -19.51
C GLN A 187 13.80 -9.46 -20.36
N ILE A 188 12.63 -9.73 -20.92
CA ILE A 188 12.41 -10.89 -21.79
C ILE A 188 13.16 -10.70 -23.12
N LEU A 189 13.10 -9.49 -23.70
CA LEU A 189 13.86 -9.16 -24.90
C LEU A 189 15.37 -9.37 -24.68
N SER A 190 15.92 -8.85 -23.59
CA SER A 190 17.34 -9.00 -23.22
C SER A 190 17.74 -10.46 -23.02
N LEU A 191 16.90 -11.29 -22.40
CA LEU A 191 17.15 -12.73 -22.26
C LEU A 191 17.34 -13.37 -23.65
N PHE A 192 16.45 -13.04 -24.58
CA PHE A 192 16.45 -13.58 -25.92
C PHE A 192 17.67 -13.14 -26.75
N LEU A 193 17.94 -11.83 -26.81
CA LEU A 193 19.04 -11.26 -27.61
C LEU A 193 20.42 -11.81 -27.20
N HIS A 194 20.60 -12.16 -25.92
CA HIS A 194 21.86 -12.74 -25.44
C HIS A 194 22.01 -14.24 -25.72
N SER A 195 20.92 -14.99 -25.68
CA SER A 195 21.00 -16.45 -25.87
C SER A 195 21.18 -16.82 -27.34
N ILE A 196 20.74 -15.93 -28.23
CA ILE A 196 20.70 -16.21 -29.66
C ILE A 196 21.20 -15.02 -30.51
N PRO A 197 22.46 -14.61 -30.34
CA PRO A 197 23.03 -13.52 -31.13
C PRO A 197 23.14 -13.89 -32.62
N ASP A 198 23.43 -15.14 -32.97
CA ASP A 198 23.73 -15.51 -34.36
C ASP A 198 22.50 -15.69 -35.27
N LEU A 199 21.28 -15.53 -34.73
CA LEU A 199 20.02 -15.71 -35.49
C LEU A 199 19.31 -14.40 -35.82
N LEU A 200 19.77 -13.28 -35.29
CA LEU A 200 19.15 -11.98 -35.51
C LEU A 200 20.09 -11.07 -36.32
N PRO A 201 19.54 -10.12 -37.09
CA PRO A 201 20.36 -9.18 -37.84
C PRO A 201 21.26 -8.33 -36.92
N ASP A 202 22.53 -8.14 -37.32
CA ASP A 202 23.53 -7.41 -36.54
C ASP A 202 23.11 -5.97 -36.19
N SER A 203 22.44 -5.29 -37.13
CA SER A 203 21.94 -3.93 -36.93
C SER A 203 20.88 -3.86 -35.82
N PHE A 204 19.98 -4.84 -35.78
CA PHE A 204 18.95 -4.97 -34.75
C PHE A 204 19.58 -5.28 -33.38
N LEU A 205 20.48 -6.25 -33.31
CA LEU A 205 21.18 -6.64 -32.08
C LEU A 205 21.99 -5.51 -31.46
N LYS A 206 22.74 -4.77 -32.28
CA LYS A 206 23.58 -3.67 -31.80
C LYS A 206 22.78 -2.56 -31.12
N PHE A 207 21.54 -2.32 -31.56
CA PHE A 207 20.70 -1.25 -31.04
C PHE A 207 19.83 -1.77 -29.90
N TRP A 208 18.93 -2.71 -30.20
CA TRP A 208 17.99 -3.27 -29.23
C TRP A 208 18.67 -4.09 -28.15
N GLY A 209 19.80 -4.73 -28.44
CA GLY A 209 20.62 -5.42 -27.44
C GLY A 209 21.21 -4.47 -26.41
N GLY A 210 21.63 -3.27 -26.84
CA GLY A 210 22.11 -2.22 -25.93
C GLY A 210 20.98 -1.66 -25.06
N VAL A 211 19.85 -1.32 -25.67
CA VAL A 211 18.67 -0.76 -24.97
C VAL A 211 18.09 -1.77 -23.97
N ALA A 212 17.87 -3.01 -24.41
CA ALA A 212 17.34 -4.06 -23.56
C ALA A 212 18.31 -4.42 -22.43
N SER A 213 19.63 -4.41 -22.69
CA SER A 213 20.63 -4.63 -21.65
C SER A 213 20.65 -3.54 -20.58
N ALA A 214 20.54 -2.27 -21.00
CA ALA A 214 20.50 -1.14 -20.08
C ALA A 214 19.26 -1.20 -19.16
N ILE A 215 18.07 -1.39 -19.75
CA ILE A 215 16.80 -1.39 -19.00
C ILE A 215 16.62 -2.66 -18.17
N ALA A 216 17.10 -3.82 -18.66
CA ALA A 216 17.03 -5.08 -17.92
C ALA A 216 18.07 -5.18 -16.78
N ILE A 217 18.94 -4.18 -16.61
CA ILE A 217 20.07 -4.19 -15.67
C ILE A 217 20.96 -5.43 -15.91
N SER A 218 21.31 -5.69 -17.17
CA SER A 218 22.21 -6.79 -17.54
C SER A 218 23.67 -6.36 -17.40
N PHE A 219 24.55 -7.31 -17.08
CA PHE A 219 25.98 -7.02 -16.90
C PHE A 219 26.68 -6.54 -18.18
N ASN A 220 26.10 -6.80 -19.36
CA ASN A 220 26.69 -6.40 -20.64
C ASN A 220 26.69 -4.89 -20.87
N TYR A 221 25.93 -4.13 -20.07
CA TYR A 221 25.91 -2.67 -20.13
C TYR A 221 26.85 -2.00 -19.11
N ILE A 222 27.11 -2.65 -17.97
CA ILE A 222 27.90 -2.09 -16.87
C ILE A 222 29.36 -2.49 -17.06
N ARG A 223 30.31 -1.52 -17.02
CA ARG A 223 31.77 -1.74 -17.14
C ARG A 223 32.36 -2.55 -15.96
N THR A 224 31.93 -3.80 -15.78
CA THR A 224 32.37 -4.70 -14.70
C THR A 224 32.58 -6.11 -15.26
N THR A 225 33.31 -6.97 -14.54
CA THR A 225 33.45 -8.37 -14.95
C THR A 225 32.18 -9.17 -14.61
N PRO A 226 31.82 -10.23 -15.38
CA PRO A 226 30.64 -11.05 -15.09
C PRO A 226 30.63 -11.63 -13.66
N LEU A 227 31.82 -11.94 -13.11
CA LEU A 227 31.96 -12.48 -11.76
C LEU A 227 31.67 -11.43 -10.68
N VAL A 228 32.14 -10.19 -10.88
CA VAL A 228 31.86 -9.08 -9.95
C VAL A 228 30.37 -8.76 -9.97
N TRP A 229 29.76 -8.69 -11.15
CA TRP A 229 28.32 -8.46 -11.27
C TRP A 229 27.47 -9.56 -10.61
N PHE A 230 27.87 -10.82 -10.79
CA PHE A 230 27.23 -11.97 -10.13
C PHE A 230 27.21 -11.80 -8.60
N TRP A 231 28.35 -11.49 -7.99
CA TRP A 231 28.43 -11.31 -6.54
C TRP A 231 27.67 -10.07 -6.05
N LEU A 232 27.74 -8.94 -6.77
CA LEU A 232 27.00 -7.73 -6.41
C LEU A 232 25.49 -7.97 -6.36
N THR A 233 24.94 -8.58 -7.42
CA THR A 233 23.50 -8.85 -7.51
C THR A 233 23.05 -9.92 -6.50
N LEU A 234 23.86 -10.95 -6.27
CA LEU A 234 23.60 -11.97 -5.26
C LEU A 234 23.55 -11.38 -3.85
N VAL A 235 24.57 -10.60 -3.46
CA VAL A 235 24.65 -9.95 -2.14
C VAL A 235 23.46 -9.00 -1.95
N LEU A 236 23.12 -8.21 -2.97
CA LEU A 236 22.01 -7.27 -2.91
C LEU A 236 20.66 -7.97 -2.68
N VAL A 237 20.41 -9.09 -3.36
CA VAL A 237 19.18 -9.89 -3.16
C VAL A 237 19.13 -10.50 -1.76
N TRP A 238 20.23 -11.10 -1.28
CA TRP A 238 20.28 -11.73 0.05
C TRP A 238 20.12 -10.70 1.17
N ILE A 239 20.81 -9.56 1.12
CA ILE A 239 20.67 -8.49 2.11
C ILE A 239 19.22 -7.96 2.12
N SER A 240 18.66 -7.68 0.93
CA SER A 240 17.28 -7.19 0.82
C SER A 240 16.28 -8.19 1.41
N PHE A 241 16.47 -9.48 1.13
CA PHE A 241 15.63 -10.54 1.63
C PHE A 241 15.70 -10.69 3.16
N LEU A 242 16.92 -10.68 3.74
CA LEU A 242 17.11 -10.79 5.19
C LEU A 242 16.50 -9.60 5.95
N ILE A 243 16.66 -8.38 5.43
CA ILE A 243 16.04 -7.17 6.01
C ILE A 243 14.51 -7.30 5.97
N LEU A 244 13.93 -7.70 4.84
CA LEU A 244 12.49 -7.89 4.70
C LEU A 244 11.94 -8.99 5.61
N LYS A 245 12.64 -10.14 5.69
CA LYS A 245 12.23 -11.27 6.55
C LYS A 245 12.22 -10.87 8.03
N LYS A 246 13.20 -10.07 8.48
CA LYS A 246 13.22 -9.53 9.84
C LYS A 246 12.04 -8.60 10.10
N LYS A 247 11.69 -7.74 9.13
CA LYS A 247 10.56 -6.79 9.26
C LYS A 247 9.18 -7.45 9.21
N ASN A 248 9.01 -8.49 8.38
CA ASN A 248 7.75 -9.22 8.21
C ASN A 248 7.24 -9.87 9.51
N LYS A 249 8.13 -10.18 10.48
CA LYS A 249 7.74 -10.71 11.79
C LYS A 249 6.80 -9.78 12.58
N GLY A 250 6.84 -8.47 12.34
CA GLY A 250 5.95 -7.53 13.01
C GLY A 250 4.68 -7.20 12.23
N ASP A 251 4.44 -7.82 11.08
CA ASP A 251 3.37 -7.40 10.17
C ASP A 251 1.99 -7.48 10.82
N PRO A 252 1.12 -6.47 10.61
CA PRO A 252 -0.16 -6.41 11.29
C PRO A 252 -1.01 -7.62 10.93
N ASP A 253 -1.63 -8.22 11.94
CA ASP A 253 -2.60 -9.29 11.75
C ASP A 253 -3.82 -8.99 12.61
N LEU A 254 -4.86 -8.46 11.96
CA LEU A 254 -6.07 -7.98 12.64
C LEU A 254 -6.76 -9.07 13.45
N ILE A 255 -6.75 -10.30 12.95
CA ILE A 255 -7.46 -11.42 13.57
C ILE A 255 -6.73 -11.86 14.84
N THR A 256 -5.42 -12.07 14.74
CA THR A 256 -4.62 -12.60 15.87
C THR A 256 -4.21 -11.55 16.89
N ASP A 257 -3.93 -10.31 16.47
CA ASP A 257 -3.43 -9.26 17.37
C ASP A 257 -4.58 -8.43 18.01
N GLY A 258 -5.79 -8.45 17.44
CA GLY A 258 -6.97 -7.75 17.97
C GLY A 258 -6.75 -6.25 18.22
N HIS A 259 -6.98 -5.77 19.45
CA HIS A 259 -6.79 -4.36 19.80
C HIS A 259 -5.31 -3.90 19.81
N GLU A 260 -4.36 -4.83 19.86
CA GLU A 260 -2.91 -4.55 19.91
C GLU A 260 -2.28 -4.40 18.51
N VAL A 261 -3.08 -4.53 17.44
CA VAL A 261 -2.61 -4.44 16.05
C VAL A 261 -1.88 -3.12 15.78
N ARG A 262 -0.58 -3.24 15.48
CA ARG A 262 0.22 -2.12 14.96
C ARG A 262 -0.04 -1.93 13.47
N LYS A 263 -1.21 -1.39 13.12
CA LYS A 263 -1.65 -1.14 11.72
C LYS A 263 -0.57 -0.42 10.92
N TRP A 264 -0.49 -0.69 9.62
CA TRP A 264 0.45 -0.03 8.70
C TRP A 264 0.41 1.51 8.76
N LYS A 265 -0.75 2.09 9.07
CA LYS A 265 -0.92 3.55 9.26
C LYS A 265 -0.09 4.12 10.42
N LYS A 266 0.15 3.33 11.47
CA LYS A 266 0.96 3.72 12.65
C LYS A 266 2.47 3.57 12.41
N ARG A 267 2.90 2.87 11.35
CA ARG A 267 4.32 2.72 10.98
C ARG A 267 4.82 3.94 10.21
N SER A 268 6.11 4.25 10.36
CA SER A 268 6.71 5.41 9.69
C SER A 268 6.58 5.30 8.17
N LYS A 269 6.50 6.45 7.50
CA LYS A 269 6.48 6.52 6.04
C LYS A 269 7.74 5.87 5.46
N THR A 270 8.90 6.13 6.06
CA THR A 270 10.21 5.59 5.67
C THR A 270 10.26 4.06 5.71
N GLU A 271 9.71 3.43 6.75
CA GLU A 271 9.70 1.96 6.84
C GLU A 271 8.89 1.30 5.73
N ARG A 272 7.74 1.89 5.38
CA ARG A 272 6.88 1.39 4.30
C ARG A 272 7.55 1.54 2.94
N TYR A 273 8.15 2.70 2.66
CA TYR A 273 8.91 2.91 1.43
C TYR A 273 10.12 1.98 1.34
N LEU A 274 10.84 1.76 2.44
CA LEU A 274 11.98 0.85 2.44
C LEU A 274 11.54 -0.58 2.09
N ALA A 275 10.44 -1.07 2.68
CA ALA A 275 9.93 -2.40 2.35
C ALA A 275 9.54 -2.51 0.87
N GLN A 276 8.91 -1.48 0.31
CA GLN A 276 8.58 -1.40 -1.11
C GLN A 276 9.84 -1.43 -1.99
N ILE A 277 10.83 -0.58 -1.71
CA ILE A 277 12.08 -0.50 -2.48
C ILE A 277 12.82 -1.85 -2.45
N LEU A 278 13.00 -2.44 -1.27
CA LEU A 278 13.71 -3.72 -1.13
C LEU A 278 13.01 -4.83 -1.92
N LEU A 279 11.68 -4.85 -1.92
CA LEU A 279 10.92 -5.84 -2.67
C LEU A 279 10.97 -5.58 -4.19
N THR A 280 10.92 -4.33 -4.63
CA THR A 280 11.14 -3.94 -6.03
C THR A 280 12.53 -4.35 -6.52
N ILE A 281 13.56 -4.23 -5.68
CA ILE A 281 14.93 -4.69 -6.00
C ILE A 281 14.94 -6.21 -6.22
N ILE A 282 14.37 -6.99 -5.30
CA ILE A 282 14.31 -8.46 -5.41
C ILE A 282 13.57 -8.88 -6.69
N ILE A 283 12.42 -8.28 -6.98
CA ILE A 283 11.62 -8.61 -8.17
C ILE A 283 12.33 -8.19 -9.46
N SER A 284 13.00 -7.03 -9.47
CA SER A 284 13.72 -6.55 -10.65
C SER A 284 14.96 -7.41 -10.93
N LEU A 285 15.66 -7.86 -9.89
CA LEU A 285 16.84 -8.72 -10.00
C LEU A 285 16.51 -10.21 -10.17
N TYR A 286 15.25 -10.61 -10.04
CA TYR A 286 14.81 -12.00 -10.15
C TYR A 286 15.34 -12.67 -11.43
N LEU A 287 15.02 -12.12 -12.61
CA LEU A 287 15.42 -12.71 -13.89
C LEU A 287 16.95 -12.75 -14.08
N PRO A 288 17.71 -11.63 -13.93
CA PRO A 288 19.15 -11.67 -14.16
C PRO A 288 19.89 -12.57 -13.16
N VAL A 289 19.46 -12.63 -11.89
CA VAL A 289 20.07 -13.51 -10.89
C VAL A 289 19.76 -14.98 -11.20
N SER A 290 18.50 -15.34 -11.45
CA SER A 290 18.13 -16.71 -11.81
C SER A 290 18.86 -17.20 -13.07
N LYS A 291 19.00 -16.34 -14.08
CA LYS A 291 19.76 -16.65 -15.31
C LYS A 291 21.23 -16.93 -14.98
N ASN A 292 21.89 -16.01 -14.26
CA ASN A 292 23.30 -16.16 -13.92
C ASN A 292 23.55 -17.40 -13.05
N CYS A 293 22.66 -17.71 -12.11
CA CYS A 293 22.77 -18.94 -11.31
C CYS A 293 22.72 -20.20 -12.19
N ILE A 294 21.82 -20.27 -13.16
CA ILE A 294 21.75 -21.42 -14.09
C ILE A 294 22.97 -21.48 -15.00
N GLU A 295 23.48 -20.34 -15.50
CA GLU A 295 24.71 -20.32 -16.31
C GLU A 295 25.93 -20.80 -15.50
N VAL A 296 26.06 -20.38 -14.24
CA VAL A 296 27.11 -20.85 -13.34
C VAL A 296 26.94 -22.35 -13.05
N ILE A 297 25.74 -22.81 -12.70
CA ILE A 297 25.48 -24.23 -12.38
C ILE A 297 25.73 -25.13 -13.59
N SER A 298 25.23 -24.76 -14.77
CA SER A 298 25.33 -25.62 -15.95
C SER A 298 26.76 -25.74 -16.46
N CYS A 299 27.55 -24.65 -16.42
CA CYS A 299 28.91 -24.57 -16.96
C CYS A 299 29.07 -25.26 -18.33
N TYR A 300 28.01 -25.25 -19.15
CA TYR A 300 27.87 -26.00 -20.39
C TYR A 300 27.39 -25.09 -21.51
N GLY A 301 27.69 -25.44 -22.77
CA GLY A 301 27.33 -24.67 -23.96
C GLY A 301 28.33 -23.54 -24.30
N ASP A 302 28.50 -23.24 -25.60
CA ASP A 302 29.53 -22.29 -26.08
C ASP A 302 29.14 -20.82 -25.93
N ASN A 303 27.84 -20.56 -25.74
CA ASN A 303 27.30 -19.23 -25.45
C ASN A 303 27.27 -18.90 -23.95
N ASN A 304 27.70 -19.82 -23.08
CA ASN A 304 27.72 -19.61 -21.64
C ASN A 304 28.87 -18.66 -21.23
N THR A 305 28.51 -17.51 -20.69
CA THR A 305 29.46 -16.47 -20.25
C THR A 305 30.40 -16.99 -19.16
N PHE A 306 29.86 -17.68 -18.15
CA PHE A 306 30.61 -18.16 -17.01
C PHE A 306 31.55 -19.32 -17.38
N LYS A 307 31.16 -20.20 -18.32
CA LYS A 307 32.07 -21.23 -18.88
C LYS A 307 33.35 -20.58 -19.42
N LYS A 308 33.25 -19.49 -20.18
CA LYS A 308 34.42 -18.75 -20.71
C LYS A 308 35.28 -18.13 -19.61
N VAL A 309 34.65 -17.61 -18.54
CA VAL A 309 35.35 -17.06 -17.38
C VAL A 309 36.10 -18.15 -16.61
N PHE A 310 35.46 -19.30 -16.35
CA PHE A 310 36.06 -20.38 -15.58
C PHE A 310 37.05 -21.22 -16.39
N ALA A 311 36.92 -21.29 -17.71
CA ALA A 311 37.94 -21.87 -18.59
C ALA A 311 39.33 -21.25 -18.36
N LYS A 312 39.38 -19.92 -18.13
CA LYS A 312 40.63 -19.20 -17.80
C LYS A 312 41.12 -19.41 -16.36
N LYS A 313 40.29 -19.96 -15.46
CA LYS A 313 40.55 -20.11 -14.02
C LYS A 313 40.61 -21.58 -13.56
N GLY A 314 40.96 -22.48 -14.48
CA GLY A 314 41.17 -23.91 -14.21
C GLY A 314 40.11 -24.85 -14.79
N GLY A 315 39.00 -24.34 -15.32
CA GLY A 315 37.92 -25.13 -15.92
C GLY A 315 36.71 -25.32 -14.99
N CYS A 316 35.63 -25.87 -15.57
CA CYS A 316 34.40 -26.18 -14.83
C CYS A 316 34.64 -27.25 -13.76
N TRP A 317 33.88 -27.17 -12.67
CA TRP A 317 33.85 -28.14 -11.57
C TRP A 317 35.16 -28.31 -10.80
N LYS A 318 36.11 -27.38 -10.95
CA LYS A 318 37.27 -27.25 -10.05
C LYS A 318 36.94 -26.34 -8.85
N ALA A 319 37.83 -26.30 -7.85
CA ALA A 319 37.60 -25.57 -6.58
C ALA A 319 37.11 -24.12 -6.77
N SER A 320 37.61 -23.41 -7.79
CA SER A 320 37.19 -22.04 -8.11
C SER A 320 35.75 -21.94 -8.64
N HIS A 321 35.26 -22.92 -9.40
CA HIS A 321 33.89 -22.96 -9.92
C HIS A 321 32.91 -23.59 -8.93
N ALA A 322 33.32 -24.66 -8.24
CA ALA A 322 32.48 -25.41 -7.30
C ALA A 322 31.90 -24.52 -6.19
N THR A 323 32.71 -23.59 -5.66
CA THR A 323 32.25 -22.61 -4.67
C THR A 323 31.12 -21.72 -5.21
N HIS A 324 31.28 -21.16 -6.41
CA HIS A 324 30.26 -20.34 -7.06
C HIS A 324 28.99 -21.14 -7.40
N ALA A 325 29.14 -22.41 -7.77
CA ALA A 325 28.03 -23.32 -8.03
C ALA A 325 27.20 -23.55 -6.75
N VAL A 326 27.83 -23.78 -5.59
CA VAL A 326 27.13 -23.94 -4.31
C VAL A 326 26.29 -22.69 -3.96
N PHE A 327 26.89 -21.50 -4.03
CA PHE A 327 26.14 -20.25 -3.79
C PHE A 327 25.02 -20.03 -4.81
N SER A 328 25.23 -20.44 -6.07
CA SER A 328 24.21 -20.37 -7.11
C SER A 328 23.03 -21.30 -6.82
N ILE A 329 23.26 -22.51 -6.31
CA ILE A 329 22.19 -23.46 -5.95
C ILE A 329 21.32 -22.88 -4.84
N PHE A 330 21.93 -22.40 -3.73
CA PHE A 330 21.17 -21.80 -2.63
C PHE A 330 20.41 -20.54 -3.06
N THR A 331 21.05 -19.68 -3.86
CA THR A 331 20.40 -18.46 -4.37
C THR A 331 19.28 -18.79 -5.34
N MET A 332 19.43 -19.82 -6.18
CA MET A 332 18.37 -20.28 -7.07
C MET A 332 17.18 -20.84 -6.28
N LEU A 333 17.41 -21.66 -5.25
CA LEU A 333 16.33 -22.16 -4.39
C LEU A 333 15.56 -21.00 -3.71
N LEU A 334 16.29 -19.99 -3.23
CA LEU A 334 15.71 -18.80 -2.64
C LEU A 334 14.92 -17.97 -3.67
N VAL A 335 15.56 -17.55 -4.75
CA VAL A 335 15.01 -16.57 -5.70
C VAL A 335 13.95 -17.20 -6.58
N THR A 336 14.18 -18.40 -7.11
CA THR A 336 13.28 -19.05 -8.08
C THR A 336 12.05 -19.65 -7.41
N PHE A 337 12.16 -20.26 -6.23
CA PHE A 337 11.04 -20.97 -5.61
C PHE A 337 10.50 -20.23 -4.38
N TYR A 338 11.38 -19.84 -3.45
CA TYR A 338 10.91 -19.25 -2.20
C TYR A 338 10.35 -17.84 -2.38
N VAL A 339 10.97 -16.97 -3.19
CA VAL A 339 10.47 -15.59 -3.40
C VAL A 339 9.09 -15.58 -4.06
N PRO A 340 8.80 -16.33 -5.15
CA PRO A 340 7.43 -16.43 -5.70
C PRO A 340 6.41 -16.95 -4.69
N TYR A 341 6.75 -18.01 -3.95
CA TYR A 341 5.88 -18.55 -2.89
C TYR A 341 5.60 -17.52 -1.78
N TRP A 342 6.65 -16.80 -1.34
CA TRP A 342 6.53 -15.76 -0.34
C TRP A 342 5.70 -14.57 -0.85
N GLY A 343 5.90 -14.17 -2.11
CA GLY A 343 5.09 -13.16 -2.78
C GLY A 343 3.61 -13.54 -2.85
N TYR A 344 3.30 -14.80 -3.20
CA TYR A 344 1.95 -15.34 -3.16
C TYR A 344 1.34 -15.24 -1.75
N LYS A 345 2.08 -15.65 -0.71
CA LYS A 345 1.61 -15.57 0.68
C LYS A 345 1.36 -14.12 1.12
N LEU A 346 2.25 -13.20 0.75
CA LEU A 346 2.09 -11.76 1.03
C LEU A 346 0.84 -11.18 0.36
N ILE A 347 0.61 -11.49 -0.93
CA ILE A 347 -0.55 -11.02 -1.67
C ILE A 347 -1.83 -11.60 -1.05
N LYS A 348 -1.86 -12.91 -0.77
CA LYS A 348 -3.04 -13.57 -0.18
C LYS A 348 -3.40 -12.98 1.18
N LYS A 349 -2.40 -12.65 2.02
CA LYS A 349 -2.61 -12.07 3.35
C LYS A 349 -3.07 -10.61 3.30
N ASN A 350 -2.55 -9.81 2.36
CA ASN A 350 -2.72 -8.34 2.40
C ASN A 350 -3.69 -7.78 1.35
N LYS A 351 -4.06 -8.54 0.31
CA LYS A 351 -5.04 -8.03 -0.67
C LYS A 351 -6.39 -7.77 0.03
N PRO A 352 -7.09 -6.67 -0.30
CA PRO A 352 -8.42 -6.39 0.23
C PRO A 352 -9.35 -7.61 0.15
N LYS A 353 -10.03 -7.87 1.26
CA LYS A 353 -11.10 -8.87 1.31
C LYS A 353 -12.36 -8.24 0.69
N PRO A 354 -13.17 -9.02 -0.05
CA PRO A 354 -14.42 -8.52 -0.60
C PRO A 354 -15.28 -8.03 0.54
N ILE A 355 -15.82 -6.84 0.36
CA ILE A 355 -16.84 -6.29 1.21
C ILE A 355 -18.15 -6.63 0.49
N GLU A 356 -18.92 -7.56 1.04
CA GLU A 356 -20.10 -8.15 0.39
C GLU A 356 -21.35 -7.27 0.51
N TYR A 357 -21.28 -6.21 1.32
CA TYR A 357 -22.35 -5.25 1.48
C TYR A 357 -21.87 -3.85 1.08
N ASP A 358 -22.76 -3.07 0.48
CA ASP A 358 -22.46 -1.67 0.18
C ASP A 358 -22.51 -0.78 1.44
N GLU A 359 -22.31 0.53 1.26
CA GLU A 359 -22.34 1.49 2.37
C GLU A 359 -23.70 1.59 3.08
N GLU A 360 -24.77 1.01 2.49
CA GLU A 360 -26.12 0.94 3.04
C GLU A 360 -26.38 -0.43 3.72
N GLY A 361 -25.43 -1.35 3.62
CA GLY A 361 -25.51 -2.70 4.18
C GLY A 361 -26.35 -3.67 3.35
N ILE A 362 -26.60 -3.34 2.07
CA ILE A 362 -27.30 -4.21 1.13
C ILE A 362 -26.28 -5.08 0.42
N TYR A 363 -26.59 -6.37 0.28
CA TYR A 363 -25.72 -7.31 -0.41
C TYR A 363 -25.46 -6.83 -1.84
N LYS A 364 -24.19 -6.76 -2.21
CA LYS A 364 -23.73 -6.35 -3.54
C LYS A 364 -22.60 -7.27 -3.97
N GLU A 365 -22.62 -7.68 -5.23
CA GLU A 365 -21.47 -8.36 -5.82
C GLU A 365 -20.25 -7.43 -5.80
N TYR A 366 -19.15 -7.90 -5.23
CA TYR A 366 -17.92 -7.14 -5.10
C TYR A 366 -17.25 -6.95 -6.46
N THR A 367 -17.31 -5.73 -6.99
CA THR A 367 -16.80 -5.39 -8.32
C THR A 367 -15.33 -4.96 -8.31
N ASP A 368 -14.69 -4.89 -9.48
CA ASP A 368 -13.32 -4.35 -9.59
C ASP A 368 -13.23 -2.86 -9.22
N GLN A 369 -14.33 -2.10 -9.31
CA GLN A 369 -14.39 -0.71 -8.83
C GLN A 369 -14.34 -0.63 -7.31
N ASP A 370 -15.07 -1.52 -6.62
CA ASP A 370 -15.04 -1.62 -5.16
C ASP A 370 -13.62 -2.00 -4.69
N TYR A 371 -13.01 -2.96 -5.39
CA TYR A 371 -11.61 -3.32 -5.18
C TYR A 371 -10.64 -2.15 -5.36
N GLN A 372 -10.83 -1.33 -6.40
CA GLN A 372 -10.00 -0.16 -6.63
C GLN A 372 -10.15 0.89 -5.52
N SER A 373 -11.38 1.11 -5.03
CA SER A 373 -11.66 2.01 -3.91
C SER A 373 -10.96 1.55 -2.61
N ASP A 374 -11.06 0.26 -2.30
CA ASP A 374 -10.38 -0.35 -1.16
C ASP A 374 -8.86 -0.20 -1.27
N LEU A 375 -8.33 -0.43 -2.47
CA LEU A 375 -6.93 -0.24 -2.75
C LEU A 375 -6.49 1.19 -2.47
N ASP A 376 -7.19 2.22 -2.93
CA ASP A 376 -6.77 3.61 -2.75
C ASP A 376 -6.64 4.05 -1.29
N ASN A 377 -7.45 3.46 -0.41
CA ASN A 377 -7.36 3.64 1.04
C ASN A 377 -6.29 2.75 1.72
N ASP A 378 -5.88 1.66 1.08
CA ASP A 378 -4.86 0.74 1.59
C ASP A 378 -3.47 1.41 1.70
N LYS A 379 -2.87 1.30 2.90
CA LYS A 379 -1.53 1.81 3.25
C LYS A 379 -0.49 0.71 3.41
N CYS A 380 -0.83 -0.53 3.05
CA CYS A 380 0.08 -1.67 3.01
C CYS A 380 1.28 -1.37 2.09
N PRO A 381 2.53 -1.61 2.54
CA PRO A 381 3.70 -1.42 1.68
C PRO A 381 3.78 -2.43 0.53
N TYR A 382 3.06 -3.54 0.63
CA TYR A 382 3.00 -4.59 -0.41
C TYR A 382 1.93 -4.32 -1.47
N LYS A 383 1.15 -3.23 -1.33
CA LYS A 383 0.08 -2.85 -2.25
C LYS A 383 0.50 -2.87 -3.72
N PHE A 384 1.71 -2.43 -4.06
CA PHE A 384 2.22 -2.41 -5.44
C PHE A 384 2.34 -3.81 -6.10
N LEU A 385 2.28 -4.90 -5.31
CA LEU A 385 2.26 -6.26 -5.85
C LEU A 385 0.93 -6.59 -6.53
N TYR A 386 -0.18 -6.02 -6.04
CA TYR A 386 -1.53 -6.39 -6.44
C TYR A 386 -2.42 -5.22 -6.89
N LYS A 387 -2.01 -3.95 -6.69
CA LYS A 387 -2.82 -2.75 -7.03
C LYS A 387 -3.20 -2.67 -8.51
N GLY A 388 -2.32 -3.12 -9.40
CA GLY A 388 -2.52 -3.00 -10.85
C GLY A 388 -3.43 -4.05 -11.46
N TYR A 389 -3.77 -5.10 -10.71
CA TYR A 389 -4.42 -6.29 -11.24
C TYR A 389 -5.83 -6.40 -10.69
N GLU A 390 -6.75 -6.93 -11.49
CA GLU A 390 -8.08 -7.33 -11.02
C GLU A 390 -7.93 -8.30 -9.83
N ARG A 391 -8.91 -8.34 -8.93
CA ARG A 391 -8.76 -9.07 -7.67
C ARG A 391 -8.51 -10.57 -7.87
N LYS A 392 -9.14 -11.18 -8.89
CA LYS A 392 -8.92 -12.58 -9.30
C LYS A 392 -7.50 -12.81 -9.83
N TRP A 393 -6.94 -11.82 -10.50
CA TRP A 393 -5.59 -11.83 -11.10
C TRP A 393 -4.53 -11.13 -10.23
N ALA A 394 -4.80 -10.87 -8.95
CA ALA A 394 -3.85 -10.25 -8.01
C ALA A 394 -2.49 -10.96 -7.95
N PHE A 395 -2.43 -12.24 -8.33
CA PHE A 395 -1.21 -13.06 -8.38
C PHE A 395 -0.50 -13.06 -9.74
N TYR A 396 -0.96 -12.31 -10.75
CA TYR A 396 -0.42 -12.32 -12.11
C TYR A 396 1.07 -12.00 -12.14
N LYS A 397 1.54 -11.10 -11.27
CA LYS A 397 2.98 -10.83 -11.09
C LYS A 397 3.80 -12.07 -10.71
N VAL A 398 3.25 -12.96 -9.87
CA VAL A 398 3.88 -14.24 -9.50
C VAL A 398 3.87 -15.20 -10.69
N ILE A 399 2.79 -15.23 -11.48
CA ILE A 399 2.71 -16.03 -12.72
C ILE A 399 3.79 -15.59 -13.71
N ILE A 400 3.99 -14.28 -13.90
CA ILE A 400 5.06 -13.73 -14.74
C ILE A 400 6.44 -14.21 -14.26
N MET A 401 6.69 -14.29 -12.96
CA MET A 401 7.96 -14.81 -12.43
C MET A 401 8.20 -16.27 -12.83
N PHE A 402 7.17 -17.13 -12.78
CA PHE A 402 7.28 -18.51 -13.25
C PHE A 402 7.53 -18.60 -14.76
N ILE A 403 6.82 -17.81 -15.57
CA ILE A 403 7.03 -17.77 -17.03
C ILE A 403 8.45 -17.30 -17.36
N LYS A 404 8.92 -16.24 -16.70
CA LYS A 404 10.30 -15.75 -16.83
C LYS A 404 11.32 -16.84 -16.54
N PHE A 405 11.11 -17.64 -15.49
CA PHE A 405 12.00 -18.76 -15.19
C PHE A 405 11.91 -19.88 -16.24
N ALA A 406 10.69 -20.23 -16.69
CA ALA A 406 10.49 -21.21 -17.75
C ALA A 406 11.22 -20.81 -19.04
N LEU A 407 11.31 -19.52 -19.36
CA LEU A 407 12.08 -19.00 -20.50
C LEU A 407 13.60 -19.14 -20.32
N ILE A 408 14.14 -19.18 -19.09
CA ILE A 408 15.58 -19.37 -18.85
C ILE A 408 16.03 -20.77 -19.26
N ILE A 409 15.19 -21.78 -19.04
CA ILE A 409 15.52 -23.20 -19.30
C ILE A 409 15.96 -23.44 -20.75
N PRO A 410 15.14 -23.16 -21.79
CA PRO A 410 15.55 -23.37 -23.17
C PRO A 410 16.65 -22.40 -23.60
N THR A 411 16.67 -21.18 -23.06
CA THR A 411 17.62 -20.14 -23.47
C THR A 411 19.04 -20.37 -22.93
N VAL A 412 19.20 -21.16 -21.86
CA VAL A 412 20.51 -21.45 -21.26
C VAL A 412 20.93 -22.91 -21.44
N LEU A 413 20.01 -23.88 -21.30
CA LEU A 413 20.38 -25.30 -21.22
C LEU A 413 20.35 -26.02 -22.57
N ILE A 414 19.68 -25.48 -23.58
CA ILE A 414 19.51 -26.13 -24.89
C ILE A 414 20.51 -25.56 -25.90
N SER A 415 21.46 -26.38 -26.34
CA SER A 415 22.46 -26.01 -27.34
C SER A 415 21.93 -26.06 -28.78
N GLN A 416 20.96 -26.93 -29.06
CA GLN A 416 20.38 -27.06 -30.41
C GLN A 416 19.47 -25.86 -30.71
N LYS A 417 19.87 -25.03 -31.69
CA LYS A 417 19.20 -23.77 -32.01
C LYS A 417 17.73 -23.93 -32.40
N LEU A 418 17.40 -24.93 -33.22
CA LEU A 418 16.02 -25.20 -33.62
C LEU A 418 15.16 -25.56 -32.40
N ALA A 419 15.60 -26.51 -31.58
CA ALA A 419 14.89 -26.91 -30.36
C ALA A 419 14.75 -25.75 -29.36
N GLN A 420 15.81 -24.97 -29.17
CA GLN A 420 15.84 -23.79 -28.31
C GLN A 420 14.78 -22.75 -28.73
N VAL A 421 14.74 -22.38 -30.01
CA VAL A 421 13.78 -21.39 -30.53
C VAL A 421 12.36 -21.94 -30.51
N SER A 422 12.15 -23.21 -30.90
CA SER A 422 10.81 -23.84 -30.88
C SER A 422 10.19 -23.85 -29.49
N ILE A 423 10.92 -24.31 -28.47
CA ILE A 423 10.40 -24.39 -27.09
C ILE A 423 10.13 -22.98 -26.54
N THR A 424 11.04 -22.04 -26.82
CA THR A 424 10.87 -20.64 -26.41
C THR A 424 9.64 -20.00 -27.07
N MET A 425 9.42 -20.26 -28.36
CA MET A 425 8.24 -19.82 -29.11
C MET A 425 6.95 -20.37 -28.49
N SER A 426 6.92 -21.66 -28.13
CA SER A 426 5.75 -22.27 -27.46
C SER A 426 5.43 -21.61 -26.12
N ILE A 427 6.44 -21.34 -25.28
CA ILE A 427 6.24 -20.66 -23.99
C ILE A 427 5.72 -19.23 -24.21
N LEU A 428 6.29 -18.48 -25.14
CA LEU A 428 5.86 -17.11 -25.46
C LEU A 428 4.47 -17.07 -26.10
N PHE A 429 4.11 -18.06 -26.90
CA PHE A 429 2.77 -18.20 -27.45
C PHE A 429 1.74 -18.41 -26.33
N ILE A 430 2.00 -19.34 -25.40
CA ILE A 430 1.15 -19.55 -24.21
C ILE A 430 1.05 -18.25 -23.40
N PHE A 431 2.15 -17.53 -23.21
CA PHE A 431 2.14 -16.29 -22.45
C PHE A 431 1.33 -15.18 -23.15
N ALA A 432 1.46 -15.04 -24.47
CA ALA A 432 0.65 -14.12 -25.25
C ALA A 432 -0.84 -14.49 -25.13
N CYS A 433 -1.21 -15.75 -25.36
CA CYS A 433 -2.58 -16.22 -25.20
C CYS A 433 -3.13 -15.95 -23.78
N LEU A 434 -2.34 -16.21 -22.74
CA LEU A 434 -2.72 -15.89 -21.37
C LEU A 434 -3.02 -14.39 -21.22
N SER A 435 -2.15 -13.50 -21.70
CA SER A 435 -2.37 -12.04 -21.65
C SER A 435 -3.64 -11.59 -22.40
N PHE A 436 -3.91 -12.16 -23.58
CA PHE A 436 -5.12 -11.83 -24.36
C PHE A 436 -6.42 -12.37 -23.76
N ILE A 437 -6.39 -13.59 -23.19
CA ILE A 437 -7.59 -14.23 -22.60
C ILE A 437 -7.91 -13.64 -21.24
N THR A 438 -6.89 -13.39 -20.42
CA THR A 438 -7.09 -13.08 -19.00
C THR A 438 -7.33 -11.61 -18.73
N ALA A 439 -6.75 -10.71 -19.54
CA ALA A 439 -6.79 -9.26 -19.36
C ALA A 439 -6.70 -8.87 -17.87
N PRO A 440 -5.56 -9.16 -17.22
CA PRO A 440 -5.49 -9.24 -15.77
C PRO A 440 -5.45 -7.88 -15.06
N PHE A 441 -5.41 -6.76 -15.79
CA PHE A 441 -5.23 -5.43 -15.22
C PHE A 441 -6.58 -4.73 -14.98
N ILE A 442 -6.68 -3.94 -13.91
CA ILE A 442 -7.90 -3.14 -13.63
C ILE A 442 -8.13 -2.11 -14.76
N SER A 443 -7.05 -1.57 -15.29
CA SER A 443 -7.07 -0.59 -16.37
C SER A 443 -6.98 -1.30 -17.72
N LYS A 444 -8.03 -1.16 -18.54
CA LYS A 444 -8.04 -1.63 -19.94
C LYS A 444 -6.87 -1.10 -20.77
N ASN A 445 -6.31 0.05 -20.42
CA ASN A 445 -5.14 0.61 -21.09
C ASN A 445 -3.87 -0.20 -20.77
N ASP A 446 -3.77 -0.73 -19.55
CA ASP A 446 -2.62 -1.50 -19.09
C ASP A 446 -2.65 -2.92 -19.70
N ASP A 447 -3.85 -3.50 -19.87
CA ASP A 447 -4.04 -4.74 -20.63
C ASP A 447 -3.54 -4.59 -22.08
N ARG A 448 -3.97 -3.52 -22.76
CA ARG A 448 -3.54 -3.25 -24.15
C ARG A 448 -2.04 -3.05 -24.25
N MET A 449 -1.45 -2.44 -23.23
CA MET A 449 -0.01 -2.21 -23.13
C MET A 449 0.77 -3.53 -22.93
N ASP A 450 0.29 -4.43 -22.06
CA ASP A 450 0.87 -5.77 -21.88
C ASP A 450 0.71 -6.61 -23.16
N GLN A 451 -0.49 -6.63 -23.75
CA GLN A 451 -0.80 -7.37 -24.98
C GLN A 451 0.10 -6.96 -26.15
N SER A 452 0.32 -5.65 -26.37
CA SER A 452 1.22 -5.17 -27.43
C SER A 452 2.66 -5.62 -27.20
N ALA A 453 3.12 -5.61 -25.95
CA ALA A 453 4.45 -6.08 -25.58
C ALA A 453 4.61 -7.59 -25.79
N ARG A 454 3.61 -8.40 -25.43
CA ARG A 454 3.63 -9.87 -25.64
C ARG A 454 3.59 -10.22 -27.13
N LEU A 455 2.73 -9.55 -27.90
CA LEU A 455 2.65 -9.73 -29.35
C LEU A 455 3.97 -9.39 -30.04
N THR A 456 4.59 -8.27 -29.65
CA THR A 456 5.90 -7.85 -30.19
C THR A 456 6.98 -8.89 -29.91
N THR A 457 6.99 -9.47 -28.71
CA THR A 457 7.93 -10.53 -28.33
C THR A 457 7.68 -11.82 -29.13
N LEU A 458 6.40 -12.18 -29.34
CA LEU A 458 6.02 -13.34 -30.15
C LEU A 458 6.43 -13.17 -31.63
N ILE A 459 6.23 -11.99 -32.21
CA ILE A 459 6.67 -11.70 -33.59
C ILE A 459 8.20 -11.84 -33.70
N THR A 460 8.93 -11.35 -32.69
CA THR A 460 10.40 -11.42 -32.65
C THR A 460 10.90 -12.86 -32.67
N ILE A 461 10.31 -13.75 -31.87
CA ILE A 461 10.71 -15.17 -31.83
C ILE A 461 10.28 -15.93 -33.08
N VAL A 462 9.13 -15.58 -33.69
CA VAL A 462 8.68 -16.18 -34.96
C VAL A 462 9.65 -15.83 -36.10
N VAL A 463 10.06 -14.56 -36.21
CA VAL A 463 11.08 -14.15 -37.20
C VAL A 463 12.38 -14.93 -36.99
N SER A 464 12.78 -15.09 -35.73
CA SER A 464 13.99 -15.84 -35.39
C SER A 464 13.87 -17.32 -35.74
N PHE A 465 12.69 -17.93 -35.56
CA PHE A 465 12.40 -19.30 -35.98
C PHE A 465 12.50 -19.47 -37.49
N CYS A 466 11.89 -18.55 -38.27
CA CYS A 466 12.02 -18.55 -39.73
C CYS A 466 13.49 -18.44 -40.16
N LEU A 467 14.27 -17.56 -39.52
CA LEU A 467 15.69 -17.40 -39.79
C LEU A 467 16.53 -18.64 -39.43
N VAL A 468 16.09 -19.51 -38.52
CA VAL A 468 16.78 -20.80 -38.28
C VAL A 468 16.61 -21.75 -39.45
N ILE A 469 15.39 -21.81 -40.02
CA ILE A 469 15.00 -22.78 -41.04
C ILE A 469 15.61 -22.45 -42.40
N PHE A 470 15.75 -21.17 -42.74
CA PHE A 470 16.30 -20.77 -44.04
C PHE A 470 17.76 -21.22 -44.25
N SER A 471 18.12 -21.52 -45.50
CA SER A 471 19.49 -21.85 -45.88
C SER A 471 20.41 -20.62 -45.79
N LYS A 472 21.73 -20.79 -45.64
CA LYS A 472 22.68 -19.67 -45.52
C LYS A 472 22.57 -18.63 -46.65
N LYS A 473 22.26 -19.07 -47.87
CA LYS A 473 22.11 -18.22 -49.07
C LYS A 473 20.80 -17.43 -49.06
N GLU A 474 19.72 -18.01 -48.51
CA GLU A 474 18.44 -17.33 -48.33
C GLU A 474 18.51 -16.32 -47.17
N LYS A 475 19.22 -16.64 -46.08
CA LYS A 475 19.40 -15.73 -44.94
C LYS A 475 19.94 -14.36 -45.38
N SER A 476 21.02 -14.34 -46.16
CA SER A 476 21.62 -13.07 -46.63
C SER A 476 20.68 -12.21 -47.49
N HIS A 477 19.70 -12.83 -48.17
CA HIS A 477 18.74 -12.10 -49.00
C HIS A 477 17.63 -11.45 -48.17
N TYR A 478 17.11 -12.16 -47.16
CA TYR A 478 15.98 -11.70 -46.34
C TYR A 478 16.40 -10.92 -45.08
N GLU A 479 17.67 -11.01 -44.67
CA GLU A 479 18.19 -10.39 -43.44
C GLU A 479 17.93 -8.87 -43.39
N ARG A 480 18.11 -8.15 -44.51
CA ARG A 480 17.85 -6.71 -44.58
C ARG A 480 16.37 -6.38 -44.35
N TYR A 481 15.47 -7.09 -45.03
CA TYR A 481 14.03 -6.86 -44.94
C TYR A 481 13.47 -7.22 -43.55
N LEU A 482 13.91 -8.35 -42.99
CA LEU A 482 13.51 -8.79 -41.66
C LEU A 482 14.05 -7.86 -40.56
N SER A 483 15.27 -7.33 -40.72
CA SER A 483 15.82 -6.32 -39.79
C SER A 483 14.98 -5.04 -39.78
N ILE A 484 14.63 -4.52 -40.96
CA ILE A 484 13.78 -3.32 -41.07
C ILE A 484 12.41 -3.59 -40.42
N GLY A 485 11.78 -4.72 -40.74
CA GLY A 485 10.50 -5.11 -40.16
C GLY A 485 10.54 -5.20 -38.63
N LEU A 486 11.56 -5.86 -38.06
CA LEU A 486 11.73 -5.94 -36.61
C LEU A 486 11.93 -4.57 -35.96
N ASN A 487 12.74 -3.68 -36.55
CA ASN A 487 12.93 -2.32 -36.03
C ASN A 487 11.63 -1.51 -36.03
N VAL A 488 10.82 -1.62 -37.09
CA VAL A 488 9.51 -0.96 -37.18
C VAL A 488 8.56 -1.50 -36.11
N VAL A 489 8.45 -2.82 -35.96
CA VAL A 489 7.56 -3.45 -34.96
C VAL A 489 7.93 -3.01 -33.54
N HIS A 490 9.22 -3.04 -33.19
CA HIS A 490 9.67 -2.61 -31.86
C HIS A 490 9.53 -1.09 -31.65
N GLY A 491 9.78 -0.28 -32.68
CA GLY A 491 9.56 1.16 -32.65
C GLY A 491 8.09 1.53 -32.39
N LEU A 492 7.17 0.89 -33.13
CA LEU A 492 5.72 1.03 -32.90
C LEU A 492 5.33 0.60 -31.49
N ASN A 493 5.86 -0.52 -31.00
CA ASN A 493 5.58 -0.97 -29.64
C ASN A 493 6.04 0.06 -28.59
N ILE A 494 7.25 0.64 -28.72
CA ILE A 494 7.70 1.73 -27.82
C ILE A 494 6.74 2.92 -27.86
N LEU A 495 6.25 3.32 -29.03
CA LEU A 495 5.30 4.42 -29.15
C LEU A 495 3.99 4.10 -28.42
N ILE A 496 3.49 2.87 -28.53
CA ILE A 496 2.29 2.40 -27.82
C ILE A 496 2.51 2.42 -26.30
N LEU A 497 3.63 1.85 -25.82
CA LEU A 497 4.00 1.84 -24.41
C LEU A 497 4.13 3.28 -23.86
N GLY A 498 4.76 4.17 -24.62
CA GLY A 498 4.92 5.59 -24.28
C GLY A 498 3.59 6.34 -24.24
N PHE A 499 2.71 6.11 -25.22
CA PHE A 499 1.40 6.74 -25.29
C PHE A 499 0.51 6.39 -24.09
N TYR A 500 0.39 5.09 -23.75
CA TYR A 500 -0.41 4.67 -22.59
C TYR A 500 0.19 5.11 -21.26
N THR A 501 1.51 5.26 -21.19
CA THR A 501 2.21 5.88 -20.05
C THR A 501 1.87 7.37 -19.92
N LEU A 502 1.80 8.12 -21.02
CA LEU A 502 1.43 9.54 -20.99
C LEU A 502 -0.05 9.74 -20.61
N LEU A 503 -0.95 8.81 -21.01
CA LEU A 503 -2.36 8.81 -20.62
C LEU A 503 -2.61 8.65 -19.10
N SER A 504 -1.62 8.20 -18.30
CA SER A 504 -1.75 8.21 -16.83
C SER A 504 -1.63 9.61 -16.22
N LEU A 505 -1.06 10.57 -16.93
CA LEU A 505 -0.84 11.90 -16.39
C LEU A 505 -2.15 12.70 -16.40
N SER A 506 -2.57 13.21 -15.25
CA SER A 506 -3.84 13.96 -15.08
C SER A 506 -3.95 15.17 -16.02
N ILE A 507 -2.83 15.84 -16.30
CA ILE A 507 -2.75 16.95 -17.26
C ILE A 507 -3.12 16.49 -18.67
N PHE A 508 -2.60 15.32 -19.08
CA PHE A 508 -2.88 14.75 -20.39
C PHE A 508 -4.30 14.21 -20.47
N GLN A 509 -4.81 13.56 -19.42
CA GLN A 509 -6.21 13.13 -19.34
C GLN A 509 -7.18 14.30 -19.51
N LYS A 510 -6.92 15.43 -18.85
CA LYS A 510 -7.72 16.65 -19.00
C LYS A 510 -7.67 17.21 -20.41
N LYS A 511 -6.47 17.31 -21.01
CA LYS A 511 -6.33 17.78 -22.41
C LYS A 511 -7.05 16.84 -23.38
N TRP A 512 -6.90 15.53 -23.19
CA TRP A 512 -7.52 14.49 -24.00
C TRP A 512 -9.06 14.48 -23.89
N LYS A 513 -9.63 14.59 -22.68
CA LYS A 513 -11.10 14.68 -22.48
C LYS A 513 -11.67 15.96 -23.08
N ASN A 514 -10.95 17.08 -23.01
CA ASN A 514 -11.37 18.32 -23.67
C ASN A 514 -11.29 18.22 -25.21
N LEU A 515 -10.26 17.53 -25.75
CA LEU A 515 -10.06 17.32 -27.19
C LEU A 515 -11.11 16.38 -27.79
N THR A 516 -11.33 15.23 -27.15
CA THR A 516 -12.31 14.21 -27.59
C THR A 516 -13.75 14.65 -27.34
N GLY A 517 -13.98 15.50 -26.33
CA GLY A 517 -15.29 16.00 -25.96
C GLY A 517 -16.27 14.94 -25.45
N ARG A 518 -15.77 13.76 -25.09
CA ARG A 518 -16.54 12.64 -24.53
C ARG A 518 -17.14 13.05 -23.18
N ILE A 519 -18.46 12.85 -23.06
CA ILE A 519 -19.23 13.02 -21.82
C ILE A 519 -19.41 11.63 -21.21
N ASP A 520 -19.17 11.52 -19.92
CA ASP A 520 -19.32 10.27 -19.17
C ASP A 520 -20.45 10.41 -18.14
N PHE A 521 -21.15 9.32 -17.83
CA PHE A 521 -22.18 9.23 -16.79
C PHE A 521 -21.84 8.06 -15.85
N SER A 522 -22.41 8.05 -14.64
CA SER A 522 -22.23 6.94 -13.71
C SER A 522 -22.83 5.62 -14.22
N LYS A 523 -23.90 5.70 -15.02
CA LYS A 523 -24.60 4.56 -15.63
C LYS A 523 -24.73 4.75 -17.14
N GLU A 524 -24.44 3.70 -17.91
CA GLU A 524 -24.48 3.76 -19.38
C GLU A 524 -25.91 3.83 -19.95
N ASP A 525 -26.87 3.22 -19.24
CA ASP A 525 -28.30 3.17 -19.60
C ASP A 525 -29.11 4.39 -19.14
N LEU A 526 -28.54 5.20 -18.24
CA LEU A 526 -29.19 6.35 -17.60
C LEU A 526 -30.44 5.95 -16.78
N GLU A 527 -30.46 4.73 -16.24
CA GLU A 527 -31.54 4.22 -15.39
C GLU A 527 -31.20 4.37 -13.90
N TYR A 528 -32.04 5.10 -13.17
CA TYR A 528 -31.78 5.48 -11.79
C TYR A 528 -32.78 4.80 -10.84
N ASP A 529 -32.27 4.21 -9.75
CA ASP A 529 -33.12 3.81 -8.62
C ASP A 529 -33.40 5.07 -7.80
N LEU A 530 -34.52 5.72 -8.10
CA LEU A 530 -34.86 7.03 -7.54
C LEU A 530 -34.85 7.05 -6.00
N GLN A 531 -35.16 5.92 -5.34
CA GLN A 531 -35.14 5.85 -3.88
C GLN A 531 -33.71 5.86 -3.35
N ARG A 532 -32.85 5.04 -3.96
CA ARG A 532 -31.45 4.97 -3.58
C ARG A 532 -30.69 6.26 -3.91
N GLU A 533 -30.92 6.83 -5.09
CA GLU A 533 -30.22 8.05 -5.53
C GLU A 533 -30.58 9.26 -4.67
N ARG A 534 -31.81 9.34 -4.12
CA ARG A 534 -32.21 10.38 -3.15
C ARG A 534 -31.25 10.43 -1.97
N LYS A 535 -31.00 9.26 -1.37
CA LYS A 535 -30.08 9.13 -0.23
C LYS A 535 -28.63 9.44 -0.64
N LEU A 536 -28.14 8.85 -1.73
CA LEU A 536 -26.74 8.98 -2.15
C LEU A 536 -26.36 10.36 -2.69
N ARG A 537 -27.28 11.08 -3.35
CA ARG A 537 -27.01 12.39 -3.98
C ARG A 537 -27.39 13.59 -3.12
N ILE A 538 -28.35 13.42 -2.20
CA ILE A 538 -28.86 14.52 -1.39
C ILE A 538 -28.48 14.31 0.08
N TRP A 539 -28.92 13.20 0.69
CA TRP A 539 -28.81 13.00 2.13
C TRP A 539 -27.39 12.73 2.65
N HIS A 540 -26.70 11.71 2.12
CA HIS A 540 -25.33 11.40 2.55
C HIS A 540 -24.36 12.57 2.30
N PRO A 541 -24.34 13.22 1.11
CA PRO A 541 -23.43 14.34 0.86
C PRO A 541 -23.68 15.54 1.77
N PHE A 542 -24.91 15.74 2.26
CA PHE A 542 -25.20 16.76 3.25
C PHE A 542 -24.47 16.48 4.57
N TRP A 543 -24.65 15.29 5.17
CA TRP A 543 -23.97 14.92 6.41
C TRP A 543 -22.45 14.87 6.27
N GLU A 544 -21.95 14.30 5.17
CA GLU A 544 -20.52 14.27 4.91
C GLU A 544 -19.94 15.67 4.67
N GLY A 545 -20.67 16.53 3.96
CA GLY A 545 -20.29 17.92 3.71
C GLY A 545 -20.28 18.73 5.01
N LEU A 546 -21.33 18.59 5.81
CA LEU A 546 -21.47 19.21 7.13
C LEU A 546 -20.29 18.85 8.02
N PHE A 547 -20.02 17.56 8.20
CA PHE A 547 -18.94 17.12 9.08
C PHE A 547 -17.53 17.39 8.52
N ARG A 548 -17.37 17.60 7.21
CA ARG A 548 -16.08 18.01 6.63
C ARG A 548 -15.88 19.52 6.63
N SER A 549 -16.93 20.31 6.85
CA SER A 549 -16.87 21.78 6.78
C SER A 549 -16.07 22.40 7.92
N ASP A 550 -16.06 21.75 9.10
CA ASP A 550 -15.45 22.27 10.31
C ASP A 550 -14.58 21.20 11.01
N PRO A 551 -13.32 21.53 11.38
CA PRO A 551 -12.46 20.64 12.16
C PRO A 551 -13.08 20.09 13.45
N LYS A 552 -14.05 20.77 14.07
CA LYS A 552 -14.71 20.28 15.31
C LYS A 552 -15.37 18.91 15.13
N TYR A 553 -15.78 18.57 13.90
CA TYR A 553 -16.40 17.29 13.56
C TYR A 553 -15.40 16.19 13.16
N GLU A 554 -14.08 16.43 13.17
CA GLU A 554 -13.09 15.47 12.63
C GLU A 554 -13.19 14.08 13.30
N ASN A 555 -13.43 14.03 14.61
CA ASN A 555 -13.59 12.78 15.35
C ASN A 555 -14.90 12.06 15.02
N ILE A 556 -15.98 12.81 14.79
CA ILE A 556 -17.28 12.30 14.32
C ILE A 556 -17.14 11.69 12.93
N VAL A 557 -16.47 12.38 11.99
CA VAL A 557 -16.17 11.83 10.64
C VAL A 557 -15.39 10.52 10.73
N LYS A 558 -14.34 10.49 11.56
CA LYS A 558 -13.54 9.26 11.75
C LYS A 558 -14.37 8.13 12.34
N ARG A 559 -15.39 8.46 13.14
CA ARG A 559 -16.27 7.51 13.81
C ARG A 559 -17.35 6.97 12.86
N LEU A 560 -18.07 7.84 12.17
CA LEU A 560 -19.06 7.48 11.15
C LEU A 560 -18.45 6.59 10.05
N ASN A 561 -17.25 6.91 9.57
CA ASN A 561 -16.57 6.07 8.57
C ASN A 561 -16.27 4.65 9.09
N LYS A 562 -16.06 4.48 10.40
CA LYS A 562 -15.91 3.13 10.99
C LYS A 562 -17.23 2.39 11.03
N GLU A 563 -18.34 3.08 11.29
CA GLU A 563 -19.68 2.48 11.28
C GLU A 563 -20.09 2.05 9.87
N LYS A 564 -19.88 2.91 8.86
CA LYS A 564 -20.04 2.54 7.44
C LYS A 564 -19.25 1.28 7.10
N LEU A 565 -18.01 1.15 7.60
CA LEU A 565 -17.19 -0.03 7.37
C LEU A 565 -17.71 -1.29 8.09
N ILE A 566 -18.25 -1.15 9.31
CA ILE A 566 -18.86 -2.28 10.04
C ILE A 566 -20.09 -2.79 9.27
N VAL A 567 -20.96 -1.89 8.82
CA VAL A 567 -22.13 -2.22 8.01
C VAL A 567 -21.72 -2.90 6.71
N ALA A 568 -20.74 -2.34 6.00
CA ALA A 568 -20.29 -2.91 4.75
C ALA A 568 -19.70 -4.34 4.94
N GLN A 569 -19.14 -4.64 6.12
CA GLN A 569 -18.62 -5.97 6.45
C GLN A 569 -19.68 -6.99 6.87
N LEU A 570 -20.72 -6.55 7.58
CA LEU A 570 -21.67 -7.46 8.25
C LEU A 570 -23.09 -7.42 7.68
N GLY A 571 -23.38 -6.41 6.87
CA GLY A 571 -24.71 -6.12 6.37
C GLY A 571 -25.57 -5.33 7.34
N VAL A 572 -26.64 -4.75 6.80
CA VAL A 572 -27.56 -3.91 7.56
C VAL A 572 -28.32 -4.72 8.62
N SER A 573 -28.66 -5.98 8.35
CA SER A 573 -29.44 -6.82 9.27
C SER A 573 -28.66 -7.13 10.55
N ALA A 574 -27.38 -7.48 10.44
CA ALA A 574 -26.54 -7.72 11.62
C ALA A 574 -26.33 -6.43 12.43
N TYR A 575 -26.18 -5.30 11.75
CA TYR A 575 -26.08 -3.99 12.40
C TYR A 575 -27.36 -3.63 13.16
N GLN A 576 -28.53 -3.83 12.53
CA GLN A 576 -29.85 -3.62 13.12
C GLN A 576 -30.07 -4.52 14.35
N ASN A 577 -29.76 -5.81 14.24
CA ASN A 577 -29.87 -6.75 15.35
C ASN A 577 -29.02 -6.31 16.54
N GLY A 578 -27.84 -5.72 16.29
CA GLY A 578 -27.00 -5.15 17.35
C GLY A 578 -27.63 -3.97 18.09
N LEU A 579 -28.59 -3.26 17.48
CA LEU A 579 -29.32 -2.15 18.12
C LEU A 579 -30.47 -2.66 19.00
N VAL A 580 -31.00 -3.86 18.75
CA VAL A 580 -32.16 -4.39 19.48
C VAL A 580 -31.88 -4.43 20.98
N PRO A 581 -32.84 -4.01 21.83
CA PRO A 581 -32.73 -4.13 23.28
C PRO A 581 -32.42 -5.58 23.68
N ILE A 582 -31.43 -5.76 24.54
CA ILE A 582 -31.04 -7.07 25.06
C ILE A 582 -31.68 -7.34 26.42
N SER A 583 -31.80 -8.62 26.78
CA SER A 583 -32.21 -9.01 28.14
C SER A 583 -31.17 -8.59 29.17
N ARG A 584 -31.60 -8.48 30.44
CA ARG A 584 -30.72 -8.19 31.57
C ARG A 584 -29.59 -9.23 31.69
N ASP A 585 -29.90 -10.51 31.49
CA ASP A 585 -28.92 -11.59 31.58
C ASP A 585 -27.84 -11.48 30.49
N ALA A 586 -28.24 -11.20 29.24
CA ALA A 586 -27.30 -10.95 28.16
C ALA A 586 -26.42 -9.73 28.46
N MET A 587 -26.98 -8.65 29.00
CA MET A 587 -26.20 -7.48 29.42
C MET A 587 -25.13 -7.83 30.47
N LEU A 588 -25.50 -8.61 31.48
CA LEU A 588 -24.58 -9.04 32.54
C LEU A 588 -23.46 -9.95 32.00
N ASP A 589 -23.77 -10.85 31.06
CA ASP A 589 -22.77 -11.69 30.42
C ASP A 589 -21.81 -10.88 29.53
N ARG A 590 -22.32 -9.89 28.77
CA ARG A 590 -21.48 -8.95 28.02
C ARG A 590 -20.54 -8.17 28.94
N MET A 591 -21.05 -7.65 30.06
CA MET A 591 -20.23 -6.95 31.07
C MET A 591 -19.18 -7.87 31.68
N PHE A 592 -19.55 -9.10 32.04
CA PHE A 592 -18.61 -10.09 32.58
C PHE A 592 -17.50 -10.40 31.58
N ALA A 593 -17.84 -10.63 30.31
CA ALA A 593 -16.87 -10.91 29.27
C ALA A 593 -15.88 -9.75 29.07
N GLN A 594 -16.35 -8.50 29.06
CA GLN A 594 -15.49 -7.32 28.92
C GLN A 594 -14.60 -7.10 30.14
N LYS A 595 -15.14 -7.26 31.36
CA LYS A 595 -14.42 -6.93 32.59
C LYS A 595 -13.48 -8.05 33.05
N PHE A 596 -13.80 -9.31 32.77
CA PHE A 596 -13.08 -10.46 33.36
C PHE A 596 -12.52 -11.47 32.37
N LEU A 597 -12.97 -11.49 31.11
CA LEU A 597 -12.51 -12.46 30.12
C LEU A 597 -11.59 -11.84 29.06
N GLU A 598 -11.95 -10.69 28.49
CA GLU A 598 -11.19 -10.08 27.39
C GLU A 598 -9.68 -9.98 27.67
N GLY A 599 -8.84 -10.44 26.74
CA GLY A 599 -7.41 -10.65 26.95
C GLY A 599 -7.02 -12.13 26.84
N VAL A 600 -5.93 -12.52 27.51
CA VAL A 600 -5.38 -13.88 27.49
C VAL A 600 -6.05 -14.80 28.51
N ASP A 601 -5.83 -16.11 28.35
CA ASP A 601 -6.26 -17.17 29.28
C ASP A 601 -7.79 -17.36 29.37
N VAL A 602 -8.46 -17.07 28.26
CA VAL A 602 -9.88 -17.38 28.05
C VAL A 602 -10.01 -18.82 27.60
N TYR A 603 -11.03 -19.51 28.11
CA TYR A 603 -11.36 -20.87 27.73
C TYR A 603 -12.58 -20.88 26.81
N TRP A 604 -12.50 -21.61 25.71
CA TRP A 604 -13.64 -21.91 24.84
C TRP A 604 -13.45 -23.31 24.28
N ASP A 605 -14.39 -24.20 24.52
CA ASP A 605 -14.29 -25.60 24.07
C ASP A 605 -14.49 -25.73 22.56
N GLY A 606 -15.16 -24.78 21.91
CA GLY A 606 -15.22 -24.66 20.46
C GLY A 606 -15.80 -25.89 19.77
N VAL A 607 -16.63 -26.65 20.47
CA VAL A 607 -17.22 -27.89 19.94
C VAL A 607 -18.08 -27.53 18.74
N ASP A 608 -17.67 -27.95 17.55
CA ASP A 608 -18.47 -27.76 16.34
C ASP A 608 -19.75 -28.61 16.46
N PRO A 609 -20.96 -28.00 16.45
CA PRO A 609 -22.21 -28.73 16.59
C PRO A 609 -22.44 -29.81 15.53
N LYS A 610 -21.80 -29.70 14.35
CA LYS A 610 -21.97 -30.62 13.22
C LYS A 610 -21.02 -31.80 13.26
N THR A 611 -19.75 -31.55 13.62
CA THR A 611 -18.70 -32.58 13.60
C THR A 611 -18.42 -33.14 14.99
N ASN A 612 -18.86 -32.45 16.05
CA ASN A 612 -18.56 -32.72 17.45
C ASN A 612 -17.06 -32.84 17.72
N GLN A 613 -16.24 -32.16 16.90
CA GLN A 613 -14.79 -32.10 17.03
C GLN A 613 -14.37 -30.78 17.66
N VAL A 614 -13.32 -30.86 18.47
CA VAL A 614 -12.64 -29.70 19.06
C VAL A 614 -11.31 -29.54 18.33
N GLU A 615 -11.10 -28.38 17.71
CA GLU A 615 -9.87 -28.11 16.94
C GLU A 615 -8.66 -27.79 17.83
N SER A 616 -8.89 -27.21 19.02
CA SER A 616 -7.84 -26.82 19.97
C SER A 616 -7.63 -27.89 21.05
N GLU A 617 -6.40 -28.37 21.22
CA GLU A 617 -6.09 -29.34 22.28
C GLU A 617 -6.16 -28.70 23.67
N THR A 618 -5.83 -27.41 23.77
CA THR A 618 -5.84 -26.67 25.04
C THR A 618 -7.17 -26.03 25.35
N CYS A 619 -7.95 -25.66 24.33
CA CYS A 619 -9.14 -24.81 24.38
C CYS A 619 -8.88 -23.41 25.00
N PHE A 620 -7.62 -23.04 25.23
CA PHE A 620 -7.24 -21.75 25.81
C PHE A 620 -6.69 -20.82 24.73
N GLY A 621 -6.84 -19.52 24.95
CA GLY A 621 -6.35 -18.53 24.03
C GLY A 621 -6.57 -17.10 24.48
N LYS A 622 -6.46 -16.21 23.50
CA LYS A 622 -6.77 -14.79 23.63
C LYS A 622 -8.15 -14.52 23.05
N MET A 623 -8.98 -13.77 23.78
CA MET A 623 -10.24 -13.23 23.26
C MET A 623 -10.17 -11.71 23.19
N TRP A 624 -10.73 -11.12 22.15
CA TRP A 624 -10.97 -9.69 22.08
C TRP A 624 -12.36 -9.38 21.52
N ILE A 625 -12.98 -8.30 22.01
CA ILE A 625 -14.38 -7.98 21.76
C ILE A 625 -14.50 -6.78 20.81
N ASP A 626 -15.25 -6.97 19.74
CA ASP A 626 -15.82 -5.88 18.96
C ASP A 626 -17.10 -5.40 19.67
N PRO A 627 -17.18 -4.11 20.02
CA PRO A 627 -18.28 -3.61 20.84
C PRO A 627 -19.61 -3.50 20.11
N PHE A 628 -19.62 -3.51 18.77
CA PHE A 628 -20.82 -3.32 17.97
C PHE A 628 -20.67 -3.78 16.50
N PRO A 629 -21.58 -4.65 15.99
CA PRO A 629 -22.42 -5.55 16.79
C PRO A 629 -21.58 -6.31 17.81
N PHE A 630 -22.17 -6.64 18.95
CA PHE A 630 -21.41 -7.24 20.05
C PHE A 630 -20.97 -8.65 19.66
N ARG A 631 -19.66 -8.86 19.54
CA ARG A 631 -19.06 -10.14 19.15
C ARG A 631 -17.65 -10.24 19.70
N ALA A 632 -17.13 -11.46 19.80
CA ALA A 632 -15.73 -11.69 20.15
C ALA A 632 -15.00 -12.47 19.06
N THR A 633 -13.69 -12.30 18.99
CA THR A 633 -12.81 -13.22 18.27
C THR A 633 -11.98 -13.97 19.29
N MET A 634 -12.12 -15.29 19.31
CA MET A 634 -11.30 -16.21 20.07
C MET A 634 -10.12 -16.67 19.21
N VAL A 635 -8.91 -16.45 19.70
CA VAL A 635 -7.66 -16.84 19.06
C VAL A 635 -6.99 -17.86 19.97
N TYR A 636 -7.13 -19.14 19.63
CA TYR A 636 -6.52 -20.22 20.40
C TYR A 636 -4.98 -20.13 20.41
N ASP A 637 -4.38 -20.72 21.43
CA ASP A 637 -2.94 -20.81 21.54
C ASP A 637 -2.33 -21.74 20.46
N ASP A 638 -3.11 -22.71 19.98
CA ASP A 638 -2.71 -23.88 19.18
C ASP A 638 -3.60 -24.18 17.95
N ALA A 639 -4.71 -23.45 17.75
CA ALA A 639 -5.67 -23.69 16.65
C ALA A 639 -6.07 -22.39 15.92
N ASP A 640 -6.89 -22.53 14.87
CA ASP A 640 -7.33 -21.40 14.06
C ASP A 640 -8.37 -20.52 14.82
N PRO A 641 -8.39 -19.19 14.60
CA PRO A 641 -9.32 -18.30 15.30
C PRO A 641 -10.78 -18.54 14.94
N VAL A 642 -11.67 -18.37 15.93
CA VAL A 642 -13.13 -18.48 15.78
C VAL A 642 -13.80 -17.16 16.19
N VAL A 643 -14.87 -16.79 15.48
CA VAL A 643 -15.72 -15.65 15.85
C VAL A 643 -16.88 -16.17 16.70
N LEU A 644 -17.11 -15.52 17.84
CA LEU A 644 -18.21 -15.77 18.76
C LEU A 644 -19.27 -14.69 18.55
N GLU A 645 -20.48 -15.10 18.24
CA GLU A 645 -21.64 -14.23 18.12
C GLU A 645 -22.30 -14.02 19.49
N ASP A 646 -23.30 -13.14 19.58
CA ASP A 646 -23.90 -12.76 20.86
C ASP A 646 -24.53 -13.95 21.61
N ASP A 647 -25.14 -14.89 20.90
CA ASP A 647 -25.74 -16.11 21.46
C ASP A 647 -24.72 -17.04 22.13
N ASP A 648 -23.43 -16.95 21.76
CA ASP A 648 -22.36 -17.77 22.33
C ASP A 648 -21.95 -17.30 23.74
N PHE A 649 -22.23 -16.03 24.10
CA PHE A 649 -21.71 -15.42 25.33
C PHE A 649 -22.25 -16.06 26.61
N TYR A 650 -23.48 -16.56 26.59
CA TYR A 650 -24.04 -17.30 27.73
C TYR A 650 -23.17 -18.53 28.04
N ASN A 651 -22.90 -19.35 27.02
CA ASN A 651 -22.08 -20.55 27.18
C ASN A 651 -20.63 -20.22 27.50
N LEU A 652 -20.06 -19.21 26.85
CA LEU A 652 -18.71 -18.72 27.14
C LEU A 652 -18.58 -18.31 28.60
N CYS A 653 -19.49 -17.49 29.10
CA CYS A 653 -19.47 -17.03 30.49
C CYS A 653 -19.67 -18.19 31.46
N ARG A 654 -20.62 -19.09 31.20
CA ARG A 654 -20.88 -20.29 32.00
C ARG A 654 -19.65 -21.19 32.12
N LEU A 655 -18.99 -21.50 31.01
CA LEU A 655 -17.77 -22.33 30.99
C LEU A 655 -16.67 -21.70 31.84
N ASN A 656 -16.42 -20.40 31.64
CA ASN A 656 -15.36 -19.68 32.34
C ASN A 656 -15.66 -19.38 33.82
N LYS A 657 -16.91 -19.59 34.27
CA LYS A 657 -17.33 -19.55 35.69
C LYS A 657 -17.27 -20.94 36.36
N THR A 658 -17.02 -22.01 35.61
CA THR A 658 -16.96 -23.38 36.16
C THR A 658 -15.67 -23.59 36.96
N GLN A 659 -15.77 -24.24 38.12
CA GLN A 659 -14.62 -24.44 39.03
C GLN A 659 -13.43 -25.12 38.36
N ASP A 660 -13.69 -26.08 37.46
CA ASP A 660 -12.64 -26.75 36.68
C ASP A 660 -11.81 -25.75 35.86
N ILE A 661 -12.48 -24.92 35.07
CA ILE A 661 -11.83 -23.91 34.22
C ILE A 661 -11.13 -22.83 35.04
N ILE A 662 -11.72 -22.43 36.18
CA ILE A 662 -11.08 -21.51 37.12
C ILE A 662 -9.75 -22.08 37.64
N ASN A 663 -9.73 -23.36 38.03
CA ASN A 663 -8.51 -24.02 38.50
C ASN A 663 -7.44 -24.10 37.40
N ARG A 664 -7.83 -24.50 36.19
CA ARG A 664 -6.94 -24.58 35.01
C ARG A 664 -6.39 -23.20 34.63
N ARG A 665 -7.22 -22.16 34.69
CA ARG A 665 -6.79 -20.77 34.46
C ARG A 665 -5.84 -20.29 35.56
N SER A 666 -6.10 -20.64 36.83
CA SER A 666 -5.22 -20.29 37.95
C SER A 666 -3.81 -20.84 37.75
N VAL A 667 -3.67 -22.07 37.24
CA VAL A 667 -2.36 -22.62 36.85
C VAL A 667 -1.64 -21.72 35.85
N ARG A 668 -2.34 -21.29 34.78
CA ARG A 668 -1.75 -20.42 33.75
C ARG A 668 -1.33 -19.06 34.31
N ILE A 669 -2.17 -18.44 35.14
CA ILE A 669 -1.91 -17.17 35.79
C ILE A 669 -0.69 -17.26 36.73
N ASN A 670 -0.60 -18.31 37.54
CA ASN A 670 0.55 -18.54 38.43
C ASN A 670 1.86 -18.70 37.64
N LEU A 671 1.82 -19.40 36.49
CA LEU A 671 3.00 -19.52 35.62
C LEU A 671 3.38 -18.19 34.97
N ARG A 672 2.42 -17.32 34.63
CA ARG A 672 2.72 -15.96 34.15
C ARG A 672 3.34 -15.09 35.23
N ALA A 673 2.95 -15.24 36.49
CA ALA A 673 3.60 -14.53 37.61
C ALA A 673 5.08 -14.93 37.78
N LEU A 674 5.47 -16.13 37.36
CA LEU A 674 6.87 -16.58 37.33
C LEU A 674 7.65 -16.10 36.09
N HIS A 675 7.01 -15.43 35.12
CA HIS A 675 7.67 -14.99 33.90
C HIS A 675 8.88 -14.09 34.21
N GLY A 676 10.06 -14.48 33.71
CA GLY A 676 11.30 -13.72 33.88
C GLY A 676 12.03 -13.96 35.21
N GLN A 677 11.43 -14.71 36.14
CA GLN A 677 11.98 -14.97 37.47
C GLN A 677 12.95 -16.15 37.47
N THR A 678 13.89 -16.15 38.42
CA THR A 678 14.74 -17.32 38.70
C THR A 678 13.99 -18.24 39.65
N VAL A 679 13.63 -19.43 39.18
CA VAL A 679 12.82 -20.41 39.91
C VAL A 679 13.65 -21.61 40.33
N TYR A 680 13.27 -22.22 41.45
CA TYR A 680 13.79 -23.53 41.86
C TYR A 680 13.02 -24.65 41.17
N PHE A 681 13.69 -25.47 40.38
CA PHE A 681 13.12 -26.70 39.82
C PHE A 681 14.22 -27.71 39.58
N TYR A 682 14.20 -28.79 40.37
CA TYR A 682 15.22 -29.84 40.28
C TYR A 682 15.09 -30.63 38.99
N HIS A 683 16.17 -30.68 38.21
CA HIS A 683 16.24 -31.42 36.96
C HIS A 683 17.61 -32.09 36.78
N THR A 684 17.61 -33.28 36.16
CA THR A 684 18.83 -34.03 35.86
C THR A 684 18.83 -34.48 34.41
N GLU A 685 19.95 -34.26 33.71
CA GLU A 685 20.11 -34.63 32.30
C GLU A 685 21.53 -35.16 32.04
N THR A 686 21.67 -36.11 31.11
CA THR A 686 22.98 -36.68 30.75
C THR A 686 23.53 -35.99 29.49
N HIS A 687 24.67 -35.31 29.62
CA HIS A 687 25.36 -34.68 28.49
C HIS A 687 26.60 -35.47 28.07
N THR A 688 26.91 -35.45 26.78
CA THR A 688 28.14 -36.08 26.25
C THR A 688 29.27 -35.05 26.20
N LYS A 689 30.38 -35.31 26.90
CA LYS A 689 31.56 -34.43 26.97
C LYS A 689 32.81 -35.14 26.42
N SER A 690 33.67 -34.37 25.76
CA SER A 690 35.00 -34.84 25.36
C SER A 690 36.01 -34.64 26.48
N VAL A 691 36.72 -35.68 26.87
CA VAL A 691 37.75 -35.67 27.91
C VAL A 691 39.07 -36.17 27.32
N GLY A 692 40.18 -35.50 27.64
CA GLY A 692 41.53 -35.79 27.10
C GLY A 692 42.07 -34.71 26.15
N LYS A 693 43.38 -34.78 25.83
CA LYS A 693 44.07 -33.90 24.87
C LYS A 693 44.65 -34.73 23.71
N GLY A 694 44.65 -34.17 22.49
CA GLY A 694 45.27 -34.80 21.31
C GLY A 694 44.55 -36.09 20.85
N ALA A 695 45.32 -37.11 20.46
CA ALA A 695 44.84 -38.41 19.98
C ALA A 695 44.08 -39.26 21.03
N ASN A 696 44.15 -38.89 22.32
CA ASN A 696 43.48 -39.61 23.42
C ASN A 696 42.13 -39.01 23.85
N LYS A 697 41.45 -38.28 22.95
CA LYS A 697 40.15 -37.66 23.24
C LYS A 697 39.04 -38.73 23.27
N LYS A 698 38.45 -38.97 24.43
CA LYS A 698 37.32 -39.91 24.62
C LYS A 698 36.05 -39.14 24.90
N THR A 699 34.93 -39.59 24.35
CA THR A 699 33.60 -39.06 24.67
C THR A 699 33.02 -39.83 25.85
N VAL A 700 32.57 -39.11 26.87
CA VAL A 700 31.99 -39.68 28.10
C VAL A 700 30.62 -39.06 28.34
N ARG A 701 29.73 -39.81 28.97
CA ARG A 701 28.41 -39.34 29.40
C ARG A 701 28.52 -38.91 30.85
N ILE A 702 28.14 -37.67 31.14
CA ILE A 702 28.16 -37.08 32.49
C ILE A 702 26.72 -36.68 32.81
N GLU A 703 26.22 -37.13 33.96
CA GLU A 703 24.95 -36.66 34.50
C GLU A 703 25.16 -35.28 35.14
N PHE A 704 24.37 -34.31 34.70
CA PHE A 704 24.34 -32.96 35.23
C PHE A 704 23.07 -32.76 36.06
N THR A 705 23.23 -32.11 37.22
CA THR A 705 22.13 -31.69 38.08
C THR A 705 21.94 -30.18 37.96
N PHE A 706 20.70 -29.74 37.87
CA PHE A 706 20.28 -28.35 37.75
C PHE A 706 19.24 -28.02 38.83
N LYS A 707 19.33 -26.84 39.44
CA LYS A 707 18.46 -26.44 40.55
C LYS A 707 17.72 -25.13 40.28
N TYR A 708 18.41 -24.11 39.77
CA TYR A 708 17.87 -22.77 39.55
C TYR A 708 17.95 -22.35 38.09
N GLY A 709 16.81 -21.98 37.53
CA GLY A 709 16.73 -21.55 36.13
C GLY A 709 15.78 -20.36 35.94
N VAL A 710 15.93 -19.65 34.83
CA VAL A 710 15.04 -18.53 34.50
C VAL A 710 13.79 -19.08 33.82
N PHE A 711 12.63 -18.89 34.44
CA PHE A 711 11.34 -19.29 33.89
C PHE A 711 10.85 -18.27 32.87
N LYS A 712 10.36 -18.73 31.72
CA LYS A 712 9.79 -17.86 30.68
C LYS A 712 8.51 -18.46 30.11
N VAL A 713 7.46 -17.65 30.07
CA VAL A 713 6.27 -17.88 29.23
C VAL A 713 6.46 -17.12 27.91
N LYS A 714 6.46 -17.83 26.78
CA LYS A 714 6.51 -17.27 25.43
C LYS A 714 5.15 -17.32 24.77
N ALA A 715 4.73 -16.18 24.21
CA ALA A 715 3.62 -16.08 23.28
C ALA A 715 4.09 -16.26 21.82
N ASN A 716 3.14 -16.35 20.89
CA ASN A 716 3.38 -16.51 19.45
C ASN A 716 4.01 -15.25 18.83
N LYS A 717 3.83 -14.09 19.48
CA LYS A 717 4.38 -12.79 19.07
C LYS A 717 4.92 -12.02 20.26
N ASP A 718 5.77 -11.05 19.96
CA ASP A 718 6.36 -10.11 20.94
C ASP A 718 5.39 -8.95 21.21
N LEU A 719 4.21 -9.29 21.77
CA LEU A 719 3.21 -8.35 22.26
C LEU A 719 2.81 -8.76 23.69
N PRO A 720 2.48 -7.80 24.58
CA PRO A 720 2.17 -8.09 25.98
C PRO A 720 1.06 -9.14 26.17
N TRP A 721 -0.01 -9.06 25.37
CA TRP A 721 -1.18 -9.93 25.48
C TRP A 721 -1.40 -10.78 24.22
N ALA A 722 -0.31 -11.20 23.55
CA ALA A 722 -0.39 -12.10 22.39
C ALA A 722 -0.89 -13.51 22.77
N PRO A 723 -1.59 -14.20 21.84
CA PRO A 723 -1.92 -15.61 22.01
C PRO A 723 -0.65 -16.48 22.01
N GLY A 724 -0.75 -17.68 22.57
CA GLY A 724 0.34 -18.65 22.71
C GLY A 724 0.79 -18.80 24.17
N PHE A 725 1.07 -20.04 24.57
CA PHE A 725 1.46 -20.37 25.94
C PHE A 725 2.54 -21.46 25.97
N HIS A 726 3.80 -21.05 25.78
CA HIS A 726 4.95 -21.95 25.83
C HIS A 726 5.86 -21.62 27.00
N CYS A 727 5.94 -22.52 27.97
CA CYS A 727 6.81 -22.37 29.14
C CYS A 727 8.17 -23.03 28.89
N ALA A 728 9.22 -22.40 29.37
CA ALA A 728 10.57 -22.96 29.38
C ALA A 728 11.34 -22.49 30.60
N ILE A 729 12.20 -23.36 31.13
CA ILE A 729 13.18 -23.00 32.17
C ILE A 729 14.57 -23.12 31.56
N THR A 730 15.31 -22.02 31.55
CA THR A 730 16.70 -22.00 31.07
C THR A 730 17.65 -22.01 32.25
N TYR A 731 18.42 -23.09 32.38
CA TYR A 731 19.42 -23.28 33.43
C TYR A 731 20.81 -22.84 32.99
N LYS A 732 21.61 -22.41 33.96
CA LYS A 732 23.03 -22.07 33.78
C LYS A 732 23.92 -22.57 34.92
N ASP A 733 23.34 -23.34 35.83
CA ASP A 733 23.93 -23.79 37.09
C ASP A 733 24.30 -25.28 37.07
N GLY A 734 24.31 -25.92 35.90
CA GLY A 734 24.49 -27.36 35.81
C GLY A 734 25.84 -27.82 36.34
N GLU A 735 25.80 -28.79 37.25
CA GLU A 735 26.97 -29.42 37.88
C GLU A 735 26.97 -30.93 37.63
N GLY A 736 28.11 -31.46 37.21
CA GLY A 736 28.31 -32.88 36.98
C GLY A 736 29.74 -33.30 37.32
N THR A 737 29.94 -34.54 37.78
CA THR A 737 31.27 -35.03 38.16
C THR A 737 31.60 -36.29 37.38
N TYR A 738 32.80 -36.35 36.80
CA TYR A 738 33.30 -37.54 36.12
C TYR A 738 34.76 -37.80 36.50
N GLN A 739 35.04 -38.97 37.07
CA GLN A 739 36.38 -39.38 37.52
C GLN A 739 37.07 -38.33 38.42
N GLY A 740 36.34 -37.76 39.38
CA GLY A 740 36.86 -36.75 40.32
C GLY A 740 36.99 -35.33 39.74
N LYS A 741 36.71 -35.13 38.44
CA LYS A 741 36.68 -33.81 37.82
C LYS A 741 35.25 -33.26 37.77
N THR A 742 35.06 -32.09 38.35
CA THR A 742 33.79 -31.35 38.32
C THR A 742 33.68 -30.52 37.04
N TYR A 743 32.52 -30.59 36.42
CA TYR A 743 32.07 -29.78 35.30
C TYR A 743 30.95 -28.89 35.83
N SER A 744 31.11 -27.57 35.71
CA SER A 744 30.15 -26.59 36.21
C SER A 744 29.74 -25.60 35.14
N ARG A 745 28.65 -24.86 35.39
CA ARG A 745 28.04 -23.89 34.47
C ARG A 745 27.54 -24.51 33.17
N GLU A 746 27.11 -25.76 33.24
CA GLU A 746 26.42 -26.37 32.12
C GLU A 746 25.05 -25.68 31.95
N THR A 747 24.62 -25.55 30.70
CA THR A 747 23.34 -24.92 30.36
C THR A 747 22.42 -25.93 29.72
N THR A 748 21.17 -25.98 30.14
CA THR A 748 20.11 -26.70 29.45
C THR A 748 18.83 -25.86 29.42
N THR A 749 17.85 -26.23 28.60
CA THR A 749 16.52 -25.62 28.60
C THR A 749 15.48 -26.70 28.48
N ILE A 750 14.58 -26.77 29.46
CA ILE A 750 13.47 -27.72 29.48
C ILE A 750 12.17 -27.00 29.11
N GLY A 751 11.21 -27.74 28.52
CA GLY A 751 9.94 -27.22 28.05
C GLY A 751 8.72 -27.72 28.85
N ASN A 752 7.53 -27.52 28.29
CA ASN A 752 6.25 -27.87 28.93
C ASN A 752 6.21 -29.32 29.46
N ALA A 753 6.62 -30.29 28.66
CA ALA A 753 6.52 -31.71 29.00
C ALA A 753 7.41 -32.09 30.20
N GLU A 754 8.63 -31.56 30.26
CA GLU A 754 9.56 -31.81 31.35
C GLU A 754 9.11 -31.15 32.66
N ILE A 755 8.51 -29.95 32.56
CA ILE A 755 7.92 -29.21 33.69
C ILE A 755 6.63 -29.87 34.20
N GLY A 756 5.98 -30.70 33.37
CA GLY A 756 4.72 -31.37 33.69
C GLY A 756 3.47 -30.58 33.30
N ILE A 757 3.58 -29.65 32.37
CA ILE A 757 2.45 -28.92 31.79
C ILE A 757 1.88 -29.77 30.65
N THR A 758 0.60 -30.13 30.77
CA THR A 758 -0.15 -30.85 29.73
C THR A 758 -1.12 -29.90 29.02
N PRO A 759 -1.64 -30.22 27.82
CA PRO A 759 -2.61 -29.37 27.11
C PRO A 759 -3.85 -29.06 27.95
N SER A 760 -4.24 -29.97 28.85
CA SER A 760 -5.36 -29.77 29.78
C SER A 760 -5.11 -28.71 30.86
N PHE A 761 -3.86 -28.34 31.16
CA PHE A 761 -3.51 -27.48 32.29
C PHE A 761 -3.99 -27.97 33.67
N TYR A 762 -4.26 -29.27 33.82
CA TYR A 762 -4.41 -29.86 35.15
C TYR A 762 -3.08 -29.81 35.91
N MET A 763 -3.18 -29.65 37.24
CA MET A 763 -2.03 -29.66 38.13
C MET A 763 -1.41 -31.07 38.18
N SER A 764 -0.28 -31.28 37.52
CA SER A 764 0.49 -32.53 37.62
C SER A 764 1.42 -32.52 38.84
N ASP A 765 1.88 -33.69 39.27
CA ASP A 765 2.84 -33.79 40.39
C ASP A 765 4.14 -33.00 40.15
N LYS A 766 4.63 -32.97 38.90
CA LYS A 766 5.83 -32.20 38.55
C LYS A 766 5.54 -30.70 38.61
N LEU A 767 4.40 -30.26 38.08
CA LEU A 767 4.02 -28.85 38.09
C LEU A 767 3.75 -28.35 39.52
N LYS A 768 3.17 -29.21 40.36
CA LYS A 768 2.97 -28.98 41.79
C LYS A 768 4.30 -28.72 42.50
N ARG A 769 5.35 -29.51 42.21
CA ARG A 769 6.71 -29.27 42.74
C ARG A 769 7.30 -27.92 42.31
N LEU A 770 6.90 -27.38 41.17
CA LEU A 770 7.32 -26.05 40.74
C LEU A 770 6.53 -24.97 41.50
N ILE A 771 5.19 -25.04 41.49
CA ILE A 771 4.31 -23.97 42.00
C ILE A 771 4.30 -23.92 43.53
N GLU A 772 4.29 -25.08 44.20
CA GLU A 772 4.20 -25.17 45.67
C GLU A 772 5.57 -25.22 46.36
N ASN A 773 6.67 -25.15 45.61
CA ASN A 773 7.97 -24.93 46.24
C ASN A 773 7.96 -23.56 46.93
N GLU A 774 8.44 -23.50 48.18
CA GLU A 774 8.35 -22.32 49.03
C GLU A 774 8.92 -21.05 48.37
N ASP A 775 10.11 -21.14 47.77
CA ASP A 775 10.74 -20.01 47.07
C ASP A 775 9.90 -19.52 45.88
N ASN A 776 9.43 -20.44 45.06
CA ASN A 776 8.62 -20.12 43.88
C ASN A 776 7.23 -19.62 44.25
N PHE A 777 6.61 -20.19 45.28
CA PHE A 777 5.31 -19.77 45.77
C PHE A 777 5.38 -18.34 46.30
N ASN A 778 6.44 -18.00 47.04
CA ASN A 778 6.69 -16.62 47.48
C ASN A 778 6.87 -15.67 46.29
N LEU A 779 7.58 -16.08 45.23
CA LEU A 779 7.69 -15.30 43.99
C LEU A 779 6.32 -15.10 43.31
N ILE A 780 5.45 -16.12 43.30
CA ILE A 780 4.09 -16.00 42.77
C ILE A 780 3.29 -15.00 43.60
N GLN A 781 3.26 -15.14 44.93
CA GLN A 781 2.51 -14.23 45.80
C GLN A 781 2.98 -12.77 45.66
N GLN A 782 4.27 -12.55 45.43
CA GLN A 782 4.84 -11.22 45.21
C GLN A 782 4.46 -10.62 43.85
N ASN A 783 4.50 -11.40 42.76
CA ASN A 783 4.36 -10.89 41.40
C ASN A 783 2.91 -10.94 40.86
N LEU A 784 2.07 -11.82 41.42
CA LEU A 784 0.71 -12.04 40.97
C LEU A 784 -0.17 -10.77 41.04
N PRO A 785 -0.16 -9.96 42.11
CA PRO A 785 -0.97 -8.74 42.18
C PRO A 785 -0.65 -7.76 41.04
N ASN A 786 0.63 -7.51 40.76
CA ASN A 786 1.05 -6.64 39.66
C ASN A 786 0.57 -7.17 38.30
N TYR A 787 0.70 -8.47 38.05
CA TYR A 787 0.23 -9.08 36.80
C TYR A 787 -1.29 -8.91 36.62
N LEU A 788 -2.07 -9.14 37.69
CA LEU A 788 -3.53 -8.97 37.65
C LEU A 788 -3.93 -7.50 37.47
N GLU A 789 -3.21 -6.56 38.09
CA GLU A 789 -3.42 -5.12 37.93
C GLU A 789 -3.13 -4.68 36.49
N GLU A 790 -2.04 -5.14 35.87
CA GLU A 790 -1.72 -4.85 34.47
C GLU A 790 -2.79 -5.38 33.51
N LEU A 791 -3.29 -6.60 33.75
CA LEU A 791 -4.35 -7.21 32.94
C LEU A 791 -5.69 -6.46 33.11
N GLN A 792 -6.02 -6.05 34.34
CA GLN A 792 -7.23 -5.27 34.61
C GLN A 792 -7.14 -3.88 33.98
N ALA A 793 -6.00 -3.19 34.12
CA ALA A 793 -5.76 -1.89 33.49
C ALA A 793 -5.89 -1.97 31.95
N TYR A 794 -5.42 -3.05 31.33
CA TYR A 794 -5.65 -3.31 29.91
C TYR A 794 -7.14 -3.36 29.55
N ARG A 795 -7.95 -4.07 30.33
CA ARG A 795 -9.41 -4.20 30.11
C ARG A 795 -10.14 -2.88 30.34
N ASP A 796 -9.79 -2.17 31.41
CA ASP A 796 -10.39 -0.88 31.74
C ASP A 796 -10.09 0.16 30.66
N GLU A 797 -8.88 0.15 30.08
CA GLU A 797 -8.52 0.99 28.94
C GLU A 797 -9.38 0.67 27.70
N LEU A 798 -9.70 -0.60 27.45
CA LEU A 798 -10.58 -1.01 26.35
C LEU A 798 -12.02 -0.57 26.58
N ILE A 799 -12.55 -0.71 27.79
CA ILE A 799 -13.89 -0.24 28.19
C ILE A 799 -13.97 1.28 28.02
N TYR A 800 -12.99 2.02 28.55
CA TYR A 800 -12.92 3.47 28.38
C TYR A 800 -12.89 3.89 26.91
N LYS A 801 -12.09 3.20 26.07
CA LYS A 801 -12.06 3.44 24.62
C LYS A 801 -13.39 3.16 23.94
N ARG A 802 -14.23 2.26 24.44
CA ARG A 802 -15.58 1.98 23.91
C ARG A 802 -16.55 3.09 24.30
N LEU A 803 -16.55 3.49 25.57
CA LEU A 803 -17.38 4.59 26.07
C LEU A 803 -17.09 5.88 25.31
N ARG A 804 -15.81 6.25 25.16
CA ARG A 804 -15.41 7.42 24.36
C ARG A 804 -15.87 7.37 22.91
N LYS A 805 -15.89 6.19 22.29
CA LYS A 805 -16.41 6.04 20.92
C LYS A 805 -17.91 6.26 20.86
N GLN A 806 -18.66 5.76 21.85
CA GLN A 806 -20.10 5.96 21.98
C GLN A 806 -20.45 7.43 22.25
N GLU A 807 -19.66 8.12 23.10
CA GLU A 807 -19.80 9.56 23.36
C GLU A 807 -19.45 10.43 22.14
N THR A 808 -18.59 9.95 21.24
CA THR A 808 -18.21 10.69 20.02
C THR A 808 -19.34 10.68 18.99
N LEU A 809 -19.94 9.51 18.79
CA LEU A 809 -21.10 9.28 17.92
C LEU A 809 -21.71 7.95 18.37
N SER A 810 -23.00 7.95 18.65
CA SER A 810 -23.69 6.75 19.09
C SER A 810 -23.70 5.66 18.01
N TRP A 811 -23.68 4.38 18.40
CA TRP A 811 -23.86 3.26 17.47
C TRP A 811 -25.18 3.31 16.69
N GLY A 812 -26.18 4.05 17.17
CA GLY A 812 -27.47 4.20 16.49
C GLY A 812 -27.43 5.22 15.34
N PHE A 813 -26.48 6.17 15.36
CA PHE A 813 -26.51 7.34 14.47
C PHE A 813 -26.51 6.94 13.00
N TRP A 814 -25.65 5.97 12.63
CA TRP A 814 -25.59 5.53 11.25
C TRP A 814 -26.94 4.98 10.77
N TYR A 815 -27.65 4.20 11.58
CA TYR A 815 -28.90 3.58 11.18
C TYR A 815 -30.09 4.54 11.23
N PHE A 816 -30.28 5.23 12.35
CA PHE A 816 -31.47 6.06 12.59
C PHE A 816 -31.42 7.43 11.91
N VAL A 817 -30.22 7.96 11.63
CA VAL A 817 -30.03 9.28 11.02
C VAL A 817 -29.35 9.16 9.66
N PHE A 818 -28.11 8.66 9.59
CA PHE A 818 -27.32 8.73 8.37
C PHE A 818 -27.93 7.91 7.22
N ASN A 819 -28.39 6.68 7.50
CA ASN A 819 -29.00 5.79 6.51
C ASN A 819 -30.52 6.04 6.33
N ASN A 820 -31.11 6.94 7.14
CA ASN A 820 -32.54 7.23 7.15
C ASN A 820 -32.82 8.60 6.53
N ASP A 821 -32.83 8.67 5.20
CA ASP A 821 -33.11 9.91 4.46
C ASP A 821 -34.57 10.37 4.56
N ARG A 822 -35.47 9.56 5.15
CA ARG A 822 -36.89 9.88 5.33
C ARG A 822 -37.23 10.33 6.75
N ILE A 823 -36.25 10.47 7.64
CA ILE A 823 -36.49 10.98 8.99
C ILE A 823 -37.13 12.37 8.93
N PRO A 824 -38.33 12.58 9.50
CA PRO A 824 -38.91 13.92 9.55
C PRO A 824 -38.09 14.81 10.48
N ARG A 825 -38.06 16.12 10.17
CA ARG A 825 -37.23 17.11 10.88
C ARG A 825 -37.34 17.02 12.40
N GLN A 826 -38.55 16.95 12.93
CA GLN A 826 -38.81 16.89 14.37
C GLN A 826 -38.24 15.63 15.03
N TYR A 827 -38.22 14.50 14.33
CA TYR A 827 -37.65 13.25 14.85
C TYR A 827 -36.12 13.25 14.81
N LEU A 828 -35.52 13.90 13.80
CA LEU A 828 -34.08 14.13 13.76
C LEU A 828 -33.62 14.97 14.96
N GLU A 829 -34.31 16.08 15.20
CA GLU A 829 -34.01 16.98 16.33
C GLU A 829 -34.11 16.23 17.66
N LYS A 830 -35.22 15.52 17.88
CA LYS A 830 -35.42 14.70 19.06
C LYS A 830 -34.37 13.59 19.22
N TYR A 831 -33.94 12.95 18.12
CA TYR A 831 -32.90 11.92 18.18
C TYR A 831 -31.57 12.50 18.67
N LEU A 832 -31.17 13.64 18.12
CA LEU A 832 -29.94 14.32 18.53
C LEU A 832 -30.00 14.69 20.02
N GLU A 833 -31.12 15.24 20.48
CA GLU A 833 -31.33 15.64 21.89
C GLU A 833 -31.36 14.45 22.85
N ASP A 834 -32.08 13.38 22.52
CA ASP A 834 -32.34 12.26 23.44
C ASP A 834 -31.18 11.23 23.48
N PHE A 835 -30.43 11.05 22.38
CA PHE A 835 -29.50 9.91 22.23
C PHE A 835 -28.03 10.29 22.01
N GLU A 836 -27.73 11.48 21.48
CA GLU A 836 -26.33 11.92 21.29
C GLU A 836 -25.82 12.68 22.51
N VAL A 837 -24.59 12.39 22.91
CA VAL A 837 -23.94 13.06 24.08
C VAL A 837 -22.93 14.11 23.61
N ASN A 838 -22.49 14.04 22.36
CA ASN A 838 -21.49 14.96 21.84
C ASN A 838 -22.05 16.38 21.72
N GLU A 839 -21.45 17.34 22.41
CA GLU A 839 -21.87 18.75 22.41
C GLU A 839 -22.02 19.31 20.98
N HIS A 840 -21.12 18.97 20.07
CA HIS A 840 -21.18 19.47 18.69
C HIS A 840 -22.31 18.86 17.86
N LEU A 841 -22.80 17.67 18.20
CA LEU A 841 -23.98 17.07 17.56
C LEU A 841 -25.26 17.70 18.09
N LEU A 842 -25.31 17.97 19.39
CA LEU A 842 -26.43 18.65 20.05
C LEU A 842 -26.66 20.06 19.48
N THR A 843 -25.60 20.82 19.20
CA THR A 843 -25.73 22.17 18.63
C THR A 843 -26.01 22.21 17.13
N ILE A 844 -26.06 21.07 16.39
CA ILE A 844 -26.30 21.08 14.93
C ILE A 844 -27.64 21.73 14.59
N ILE A 845 -28.64 21.54 15.43
CA ILE A 845 -30.00 22.06 15.23
C ILE A 845 -29.97 23.59 15.18
N GLU A 846 -29.16 24.21 16.04
CA GLU A 846 -29.01 25.67 16.16
C GLU A 846 -28.00 26.21 15.14
N ASP A 847 -26.79 25.64 15.11
CA ASP A 847 -25.65 26.08 14.29
C ASP A 847 -25.93 25.99 12.79
N HIS A 848 -26.68 24.97 12.36
CA HIS A 848 -26.87 24.61 10.94
C HIS A 848 -28.33 24.59 10.50
N ARG A 849 -29.18 25.38 11.17
CA ARG A 849 -30.61 25.47 10.85
C ARG A 849 -30.88 25.75 9.38
N GLU A 850 -30.20 26.73 8.78
CA GLU A 850 -30.37 27.08 7.35
C GLU A 850 -29.95 25.93 6.42
N GLY A 851 -28.87 25.22 6.77
CA GLY A 851 -28.42 24.05 6.00
C GLY A 851 -29.43 22.91 6.07
N LEU A 852 -30.09 22.75 7.21
CA LEU A 852 -31.13 21.76 7.42
C LEU A 852 -32.43 22.15 6.70
N ASP A 853 -32.84 23.42 6.74
CA ASP A 853 -33.98 23.93 5.96
C ASP A 853 -33.73 23.73 4.45
N TYR A 854 -32.49 24.00 4.01
CA TYR A 854 -32.07 23.79 2.63
C TYR A 854 -32.14 22.32 2.20
N ILE A 855 -31.64 21.38 3.02
CA ILE A 855 -31.66 19.96 2.64
C ILE A 855 -33.09 19.39 2.62
N TYR A 856 -33.93 19.73 3.60
CA TYR A 856 -35.34 19.33 3.59
C TYR A 856 -36.12 19.99 2.44
N GLY A 857 -35.75 21.20 2.02
CA GLY A 857 -36.25 21.84 0.81
C GLY A 857 -35.90 21.05 -0.46
N LYS A 858 -34.66 20.58 -0.59
CA LYS A 858 -34.25 19.71 -1.71
C LYS A 858 -34.99 18.38 -1.71
N LEU A 859 -35.11 17.73 -0.55
CA LEU A 859 -35.84 16.48 -0.44
C LEU A 859 -37.29 16.67 -0.86
N ARG A 860 -37.94 17.76 -0.44
CA ARG A 860 -39.31 18.09 -0.87
C ARG A 860 -39.44 18.32 -2.37
N PHE A 861 -38.47 18.98 -3.00
CA PHE A 861 -38.43 19.13 -4.47
C PHE A 861 -38.22 17.78 -5.16
N TYR A 862 -37.29 16.97 -4.66
CA TYR A 862 -37.03 15.65 -5.22
C TYR A 862 -38.26 14.74 -5.12
N ASP A 863 -38.98 14.81 -3.99
CA ASP A 863 -40.17 14.02 -3.68
C ASP A 863 -41.45 14.59 -4.32
N SER A 864 -41.40 15.75 -5.00
CA SER A 864 -42.61 16.39 -5.54
C SER A 864 -43.22 15.62 -6.71
N HIS A 865 -42.39 14.94 -7.51
CA HIS A 865 -42.82 14.12 -8.64
C HIS A 865 -41.69 13.20 -9.12
N PRO A 866 -41.96 11.94 -9.53
CA PRO A 866 -40.90 11.02 -10.01
C PRO A 866 -40.10 11.57 -11.21
N ALA A 867 -40.74 12.31 -12.11
CA ALA A 867 -40.03 12.98 -13.21
C ALA A 867 -39.06 14.08 -12.72
N CYS A 868 -39.39 14.79 -11.64
CA CYS A 868 -38.47 15.76 -11.00
C CYS A 868 -37.28 15.04 -10.35
N SER A 869 -37.52 13.89 -9.71
CA SER A 869 -36.47 13.03 -9.16
C SER A 869 -35.49 12.58 -10.24
N TYR A 870 -36.01 12.05 -11.36
CA TYR A 870 -35.19 11.60 -12.48
C TYR A 870 -34.40 12.74 -13.11
N TRP A 871 -35.04 13.89 -13.35
CA TRP A 871 -34.41 15.09 -13.87
C TRP A 871 -33.25 15.55 -12.98
N TYR A 872 -33.44 15.56 -11.67
CA TYR A 872 -32.39 15.90 -10.71
C TYR A 872 -31.19 14.94 -10.85
N CYS A 873 -31.43 13.62 -10.83
CA CYS A 873 -30.40 12.60 -10.94
C CYS A 873 -29.57 12.75 -12.22
N PHE A 874 -30.23 12.96 -13.36
CA PHE A 874 -29.55 13.10 -14.65
C PHE A 874 -28.56 14.27 -14.66
N TRP A 875 -28.98 15.46 -14.21
CA TRP A 875 -28.14 16.66 -14.25
C TRP A 875 -27.02 16.62 -13.19
N ASP A 876 -27.32 16.09 -12.00
CA ASP A 876 -26.31 15.88 -10.97
C ASP A 876 -25.22 14.89 -11.42
N ASP A 877 -25.60 13.80 -12.10
CA ASP A 877 -24.68 12.81 -12.66
C ASP A 877 -23.82 13.39 -13.78
N LEU A 878 -24.43 14.17 -14.68
CA LEU A 878 -23.73 14.87 -15.75
C LEU A 878 -22.67 15.83 -15.19
N TRP A 879 -23.01 16.62 -14.17
CA TRP A 879 -22.05 17.52 -13.54
C TRP A 879 -20.92 16.76 -12.85
N SER A 880 -21.27 15.78 -12.00
CA SER A 880 -20.32 15.03 -11.18
C SER A 880 -19.22 14.34 -12.00
N ASN A 881 -19.55 13.84 -13.19
CA ASN A 881 -18.60 13.14 -14.06
C ASN A 881 -17.87 14.03 -15.07
N ASN A 882 -18.29 15.28 -15.25
CA ASN A 882 -17.80 16.14 -16.34
C ASN A 882 -17.37 17.56 -15.93
N TYR A 883 -17.47 17.93 -14.64
CA TYR A 883 -17.11 19.28 -14.16
C TYR A 883 -15.69 19.75 -14.53
N MET A 884 -14.74 18.82 -14.73
CA MET A 884 -13.35 19.13 -15.12
C MET A 884 -13.20 19.66 -16.56
N MET A 885 -14.20 19.47 -17.41
CA MET A 885 -14.18 19.96 -18.79
C MET A 885 -14.37 21.47 -18.81
N LYS A 886 -13.60 22.18 -19.65
CA LYS A 886 -13.64 23.66 -19.71
C LYS A 886 -15.06 24.19 -19.93
N ARG A 887 -15.85 23.50 -20.76
CA ARG A 887 -17.23 23.88 -21.13
C ARG A 887 -18.24 23.80 -19.97
N PHE A 888 -18.09 22.84 -19.06
CA PHE A 888 -18.96 22.73 -17.90
C PHE A 888 -18.48 23.65 -16.77
N LYS A 889 -17.16 23.73 -16.55
CA LYS A 889 -16.58 24.65 -15.57
C LYS A 889 -16.89 26.13 -15.87
N SER A 890 -16.91 26.52 -17.15
CA SER A 890 -17.25 27.90 -17.54
C SER A 890 -18.73 28.23 -17.29
N ASN A 891 -19.59 27.22 -17.14
CA ASN A 891 -21.03 27.34 -16.93
C ASN A 891 -21.43 26.70 -15.59
N GLU A 892 -20.58 26.80 -14.56
CA GLU A 892 -20.76 26.09 -13.29
C GLU A 892 -22.09 26.41 -12.60
N GLN A 893 -22.56 27.67 -12.67
CA GLN A 893 -23.85 28.08 -12.09
C GLN A 893 -25.07 27.38 -12.72
N LEU A 894 -24.94 26.90 -13.96
CA LEU A 894 -26.00 26.21 -14.69
C LEU A 894 -26.06 24.72 -14.34
N PHE A 895 -24.92 24.09 -14.04
CA PHE A 895 -24.82 22.63 -13.86
C PHE A 895 -24.56 22.18 -12.43
N SER A 896 -24.00 23.02 -11.57
CA SER A 896 -23.65 22.65 -10.20
C SER A 896 -24.87 22.71 -9.28
N PRO A 897 -25.28 21.60 -8.63
CA PRO A 897 -26.43 21.56 -7.71
C PRO A 897 -26.30 22.46 -6.48
N ARG A 898 -25.16 23.12 -6.28
CA ARG A 898 -24.94 24.10 -5.22
C ARG A 898 -25.70 25.41 -5.45
N PHE A 899 -25.98 25.74 -6.71
CA PHE A 899 -26.70 26.96 -7.06
C PHE A 899 -28.18 26.66 -7.25
N SER A 900 -29.05 27.53 -6.73
CA SER A 900 -30.50 27.49 -6.99
C SER A 900 -30.84 27.73 -8.46
N SER A 901 -29.91 28.28 -9.24
CA SER A 901 -30.02 28.45 -10.70
C SER A 901 -29.75 27.18 -11.51
N CYS A 902 -29.29 26.11 -10.87
CA CYS A 902 -28.93 24.88 -11.55
C CYS A 902 -30.11 24.27 -12.32
N LEU A 903 -29.83 23.67 -13.47
CA LEU A 903 -30.79 22.92 -14.26
C LEU A 903 -31.47 21.82 -13.44
N CYS A 904 -30.78 21.18 -12.49
CA CYS A 904 -31.36 20.08 -11.70
C CYS A 904 -32.61 20.47 -10.89
N TYR A 905 -32.83 21.75 -10.58
CA TYR A 905 -34.03 22.26 -9.89
C TYR A 905 -35.10 22.83 -10.83
N ARG A 906 -34.88 22.76 -12.15
CA ARG A 906 -35.71 23.42 -13.16
C ARG A 906 -36.10 22.44 -14.28
N PRO A 907 -36.98 21.47 -14.02
CA PRO A 907 -37.56 20.64 -15.07
C PRO A 907 -38.24 21.54 -16.11
N MET A 908 -37.96 21.30 -17.39
CA MET A 908 -38.47 22.11 -18.50
C MET A 908 -38.68 21.25 -19.74
N ASN A 909 -39.37 21.79 -20.73
CA ASN A 909 -39.57 21.07 -21.99
C ASN A 909 -38.28 21.06 -22.84
N ARG A 910 -38.29 20.20 -23.86
CA ARG A 910 -37.16 19.97 -24.77
C ARG A 910 -36.66 21.24 -25.45
N VAL A 911 -37.59 22.09 -25.89
CA VAL A 911 -37.31 23.30 -26.68
C VAL A 911 -36.58 24.31 -25.82
N ASP A 912 -37.08 24.56 -24.61
CA ASP A 912 -36.50 25.50 -23.65
C ASP A 912 -35.10 25.04 -23.23
N LEU A 913 -34.91 23.74 -23.00
CA LEU A 913 -33.60 23.20 -22.67
C LEU A 913 -32.59 23.40 -23.81
N GLU A 914 -32.99 23.12 -25.05
CA GLU A 914 -32.11 23.32 -26.20
C GLU A 914 -31.76 24.79 -26.42
N GLN A 915 -32.67 25.70 -26.12
CA GLN A 915 -32.41 27.14 -26.14
C GLN A 915 -31.37 27.54 -25.08
N ILE A 916 -31.54 27.11 -23.83
CA ILE A 916 -30.56 27.40 -22.75
C ILE A 916 -29.18 26.82 -23.09
N LEU A 917 -29.13 25.61 -23.66
CA LEU A 917 -27.87 25.01 -24.11
C LEU A 917 -27.25 25.80 -25.28
N ASP A 918 -28.04 26.42 -26.15
CA ASP A 918 -27.56 27.28 -27.23
C ASP A 918 -26.93 28.57 -26.68
N GLU A 919 -27.64 29.24 -25.77
CA GLU A 919 -27.20 30.47 -25.10
C GLU A 919 -25.84 30.31 -24.41
N HIS A 920 -25.53 29.10 -23.92
CA HIS A 920 -24.27 28.77 -23.25
C HIS A 920 -23.22 28.10 -24.17
N ASN A 921 -23.43 28.07 -25.49
CA ASN A 921 -22.56 27.44 -26.50
C ASN A 921 -22.35 25.92 -26.30
N LEU A 922 -23.38 25.22 -25.81
CA LEU A 922 -23.39 23.79 -25.51
C LEU A 922 -24.32 22.98 -26.44
N LYS A 923 -25.03 23.63 -27.36
CA LYS A 923 -25.86 22.95 -28.35
C LYS A 923 -25.05 21.99 -29.21
N GLY A 924 -25.56 20.76 -29.35
CA GLY A 924 -24.87 19.66 -30.03
C GLY A 924 -23.64 19.10 -29.30
N LYS A 925 -23.23 19.68 -28.15
CA LYS A 925 -22.15 19.14 -27.32
C LYS A 925 -22.65 18.03 -26.40
N ILE A 926 -23.91 18.08 -25.98
CA ILE A 926 -24.65 16.94 -25.44
C ILE A 926 -25.37 16.30 -26.62
N SER A 927 -25.13 15.00 -26.86
CA SER A 927 -25.67 14.34 -28.05
C SER A 927 -27.20 14.30 -28.04
N LYS A 928 -27.83 14.40 -29.21
CA LYS A 928 -29.29 14.25 -29.35
C LYS A 928 -29.78 12.92 -28.78
N LYS A 929 -28.98 11.85 -28.92
CA LYS A 929 -29.30 10.52 -28.36
C LYS A 929 -29.46 10.57 -26.84
N ILE A 930 -28.52 11.21 -26.14
CA ILE A 930 -28.57 11.36 -24.67
C ILE A 930 -29.81 12.14 -24.26
N LEU A 931 -30.07 13.25 -24.95
CA LEU A 931 -31.20 14.11 -24.61
C LEU A 931 -32.55 13.47 -24.94
N ASN A 932 -32.65 12.70 -26.03
CA ASN A 932 -33.86 11.93 -26.32
C ASN A 932 -34.12 10.91 -25.20
N LYS A 933 -33.08 10.21 -24.72
CA LYS A 933 -33.21 9.26 -23.61
C LYS A 933 -33.66 9.95 -22.31
N LEU A 934 -33.16 11.15 -22.02
CA LEU A 934 -33.61 11.95 -20.87
C LEU A 934 -35.13 12.17 -20.88
N TYR A 935 -35.69 12.63 -22.01
CA TYR A 935 -37.13 12.91 -22.11
C TYR A 935 -37.98 11.64 -22.20
N GLU A 936 -37.50 10.60 -22.88
CA GLU A 936 -38.11 9.26 -22.89
C GLU A 936 -38.28 8.72 -21.45
N MET A 937 -37.22 8.79 -20.65
CA MET A 937 -37.28 8.34 -19.26
C MET A 937 -38.18 9.26 -18.41
N MET A 938 -38.15 10.58 -18.63
CA MET A 938 -39.08 11.48 -17.93
C MET A 938 -40.55 11.17 -18.23
N GLU A 939 -40.91 10.83 -19.46
CA GLU A 939 -42.26 10.40 -19.85
C GLU A 939 -42.63 9.11 -19.12
N ILE A 940 -41.74 8.10 -19.13
CA ILE A 940 -41.93 6.83 -18.39
C ILE A 940 -42.22 7.07 -16.89
N TYR A 941 -41.46 7.97 -16.26
CA TYR A 941 -41.67 8.32 -14.85
C TYR A 941 -42.88 9.25 -14.61
N SER A 942 -43.39 9.90 -15.65
CA SER A 942 -44.56 10.79 -15.57
C SER A 942 -45.89 10.04 -15.73
N ASP A 943 -45.92 8.97 -16.51
CA ASP A 943 -47.16 8.24 -16.86
C ASP A 943 -47.63 7.26 -15.77
N GLY A 944 -46.92 7.14 -14.65
CA GLY A 944 -47.41 6.50 -13.42
C GLY A 944 -47.63 4.98 -13.46
N ASP A 945 -47.55 4.30 -14.61
CA ASP A 945 -48.06 2.93 -14.77
C ASP A 945 -47.00 1.81 -14.83
N SER A 946 -45.75 2.08 -14.41
CA SER A 946 -44.73 1.02 -14.29
C SER A 946 -44.20 0.86 -12.86
N GLN A 947 -44.83 -0.03 -12.09
CA GLN A 947 -44.29 -0.75 -10.93
C GLN A 947 -43.72 0.04 -9.72
N ILE A 948 -43.73 1.38 -9.70
CA ILE A 948 -43.08 2.18 -8.63
C ILE A 948 -43.97 2.39 -7.41
N SER A 949 -45.29 2.17 -7.51
CA SER A 949 -46.22 2.19 -6.37
C SER A 949 -46.04 1.04 -5.37
N LYS A 950 -45.26 0.00 -5.71
CA LYS A 950 -44.93 -1.13 -4.79
C LYS A 950 -43.83 -0.84 -3.78
N TYR A 951 -43.11 0.29 -3.91
CA TYR A 951 -41.94 0.60 -3.07
C TYR A 951 -42.18 1.72 -2.04
N GLN A 952 -43.45 2.09 -1.80
CA GLN A 952 -43.83 2.81 -0.58
C GLN A 952 -43.70 1.85 0.62
N ILE A 953 -42.49 1.74 1.17
CA ILE A 953 -42.30 1.18 2.51
C ILE A 953 -43.05 2.11 3.49
N PRO A 954 -43.90 1.57 4.38
CA PRO A 954 -44.61 2.37 5.37
C PRO A 954 -43.62 3.20 6.17
N ILE A 955 -43.97 4.46 6.42
CA ILE A 955 -43.26 5.35 7.34
C ILE A 955 -43.16 4.60 8.68
N PRO A 956 -41.97 4.25 9.20
CA PRO A 956 -41.84 3.60 10.49
C PRO A 956 -42.09 4.64 11.59
N GLY A 957 -43.33 5.12 11.69
CA GLY A 957 -43.76 6.04 12.74
C GLY A 957 -43.83 5.38 14.11
N ASN A 958 -43.87 4.04 14.18
CA ASN A 958 -44.04 3.29 15.43
C ASN A 958 -42.77 2.59 15.95
N GLN A 959 -41.80 2.25 15.09
CA GLN A 959 -40.56 1.59 15.57
C GLN A 959 -39.70 2.50 16.46
N PHE A 960 -39.78 3.83 16.26
CA PHE A 960 -39.07 4.82 17.06
C PHE A 960 -39.56 4.88 18.52
N TYR A 961 -40.83 4.50 18.77
CA TYR A 961 -41.46 4.59 20.10
C TYR A 961 -41.35 3.29 20.90
N GLU A 962 -41.41 2.12 20.26
CA GLU A 962 -41.11 0.83 20.94
C GLU A 962 -39.66 0.78 21.47
N PHE A 963 -38.72 1.44 20.80
CA PHE A 963 -37.33 1.54 21.24
C PHE A 963 -37.14 2.42 22.49
N LYS A 964 -37.96 3.47 22.65
CA LYS A 964 -37.85 4.45 23.75
C LYS A 964 -38.40 3.92 25.07
N GLU A 965 -39.45 3.08 25.03
CA GLU A 965 -40.07 2.56 26.26
C GLU A 965 -39.24 1.51 27.01
N VAL A 966 -38.25 0.88 26.37
CA VAL A 966 -37.56 -0.28 26.97
C VAL A 966 -36.15 0.01 27.47
N THR A 967 -35.40 0.99 26.94
CA THR A 967 -33.92 0.97 27.09
C THR A 967 -33.25 2.09 27.84
N PHE A 968 -33.60 3.38 27.69
CA PHE A 968 -32.68 4.44 28.16
C PHE A 968 -32.87 4.84 29.64
N GLU A 969 -34.11 5.06 30.08
CA GLU A 969 -34.38 5.42 31.49
C GLU A 969 -34.15 4.23 32.44
N ASN A 970 -34.57 3.02 32.05
CA ASN A 970 -34.26 1.78 32.80
C ASN A 970 -32.75 1.52 32.91
N PHE A 971 -31.97 1.85 31.89
CA PHE A 971 -30.51 1.66 31.89
C PHE A 971 -29.80 2.70 32.75
N LYS A 972 -30.28 3.95 32.76
CA LYS A 972 -29.72 5.03 33.57
C LYS A 972 -29.99 4.83 35.07
N GLU A 973 -31.22 4.44 35.44
CA GLU A 973 -31.57 4.13 36.84
C GLU A 973 -30.82 2.89 37.36
N GLN A 974 -30.68 1.83 36.56
CA GLN A 974 -30.00 0.60 36.99
C GLN A 974 -28.46 0.73 37.06
N ILE A 975 -27.84 1.59 36.23
CA ILE A 975 -26.41 1.91 36.37
C ILE A 975 -26.14 2.63 37.70
N ILE A 976 -27.03 3.53 38.11
CA ILE A 976 -26.93 4.26 39.38
C ILE A 976 -27.12 3.27 40.56
N GLU A 977 -28.10 2.37 40.46
CA GLU A 977 -28.38 1.36 41.49
C GLU A 977 -27.24 0.33 41.66
N LEU A 978 -26.68 -0.20 40.57
CA LEU A 978 -25.56 -1.14 40.60
C LEU A 978 -24.21 -0.49 40.97
N SER A 979 -24.03 0.80 40.69
CA SER A 979 -22.87 1.54 41.18
C SER A 979 -22.89 1.71 42.71
N GLY A 980 -24.08 1.62 43.32
CA GLY A 980 -24.27 1.63 44.77
C GLY A 980 -24.13 0.26 45.44
N GLU A 981 -24.37 -0.85 44.71
CA GLU A 981 -24.26 -2.22 45.26
C GLU A 981 -22.88 -2.89 45.05
N VAL A 982 -22.05 -2.41 44.12
CA VAL A 982 -20.71 -2.97 43.81
C VAL A 982 -19.56 -2.24 44.53
N LEU A 983 -19.82 -1.04 45.07
CA LEU A 983 -18.98 -0.38 46.07
C LEU A 983 -19.24 -1.01 47.45
#